data_AF-A0A7S4NP18-F1
#
_entry.id   AF-A0A7S4NP18-F1
#
_cell.length_a   1.000
_cell.length_b   1.000
_cell.length_c   1.000
_cell.angle_alpha   90.00
_cell.angle_beta   90.00
_cell.angle_gamma   90.00
#
_symmetry.space_group_name_H-M   'P 1'
#
loop_
_entity.id
_entity.type
_entity.pdbx_description
1 polymer ?
#
loop_
_entity_poly.entity_id
_entity_poly.type
_entity_poly.pdbx_seq_one_letter_code
_entity_poly.pdbx_strand_id
1 'polypeptide(L)'
;MECYLDTRRGVCEDKEECEEKGGECSDLNLDSLVVSLPPRESLYGACYTTGAAYSSAELTSPIFDSRNEFFPTCSAEEEDRVAGCYKDAIYTKEDCKEYGAEEEGRKGVWIEPSKNEKECLAKKGCWVPHEKDVFERKLWFRDEEACDCYGGITEEIFSWTPGVWVGGKAIPLNWVPETVKPDYEWKESLSLVKIEDWVRGAAERSFGFLLKSQLICDTNYLSSSLSSVVCDCYSDEDIGVEGISGECFADNPETQINYGLVCAGEKLHIKGPSNFINFEVDSISDLCTEVSVYLIQGSWYRYATRPVTATFEFAEITPKGTVLNSNGATVGEVVGNGGRVEFEYPKRVRSMRTCLLVSDLLADPKYPVHDMAVIFPGKGYLSPLGIEDDLEEIVQDSRMFWCLNVTQKFDESLPLFPIIRSEDYEDDDDGLSHQTKSLVYTLAACYCFDLFLLLLYLGVTLQNYLKNKGILPLVSWLGVIFAVLCVFRIAFCFVYLDDQFEDNELSYFVLFEIPTFLLMSGIILVIGLFLKLSNAEDSKSRPFVAVALGVIWSIFVVVVVVYSEVLLNDEDETVCEGRIQSDNSEQEDNIRTFMIAYQSTVIALIIGFALLFLVVARSVLSSTVRSSPLSRSIFRLVVALVSAFILRSILFLILLIVDFTSDIYLFITLMITEVFLAFFISIEYNQAFYGKLIQNVSVTHNSSTHQSGIQLAGSTHDLR
;
A
#
# COMPACT_ATOMS: atom_id res chain seq x y z
N MET A 1 65.58 44.18 63.29
CA MET A 1 64.82 45.09 62.43
C MET A 1 65.25 44.74 61.02
N GLU A 2 64.72 43.63 60.50
CA GLU A 2 64.98 43.21 59.12
C GLU A 2 63.87 43.86 58.30
N CYS A 3 64.24 44.80 57.43
CA CYS A 3 63.36 45.19 56.35
C CYS A 3 63.12 43.92 55.53
N TYR A 4 61.87 43.48 55.39
CA TYR A 4 61.52 42.53 54.35
C TYR A 4 61.83 43.20 53.02
N LEU A 5 63.04 42.99 52.53
CA LEU A 5 63.37 43.18 51.13
C LEU A 5 62.52 42.15 50.40
N ASP A 6 61.56 42.64 49.62
CA ASP A 6 60.93 41.82 48.61
C ASP A 6 62.04 41.42 47.63
N THR A 7 62.66 40.27 47.87
CA THR A 7 63.79 39.72 47.08
C THR A 7 63.38 39.39 45.64
N ARG A 8 62.13 39.65 45.25
CA ARG A 8 61.61 39.51 43.89
C ARG A 8 62.10 40.60 42.93
N ARG A 9 62.63 41.72 43.43
CA ARG A 9 63.14 42.82 42.59
C ARG A 9 64.63 42.99 42.83
N GLY A 10 65.42 42.92 41.74
CA GLY A 10 66.87 43.03 41.78
C GLY A 10 67.33 44.16 42.70
N VAL A 11 68.13 43.80 43.71
CA VAL A 11 68.67 44.77 44.67
C VAL A 11 69.75 45.56 43.94
N CYS A 12 69.38 46.73 43.42
CA CYS A 12 70.33 47.69 42.88
C CYS A 12 70.84 48.55 44.04
N GLU A 13 72.13 48.85 44.10
CA GLU A 13 72.72 49.60 45.22
C GLU A 13 72.46 51.11 45.09
N ASP A 14 72.29 51.61 43.87
CA ASP A 14 71.95 52.99 43.59
C ASP A 14 70.91 53.16 42.46
N LYS A 15 70.46 54.41 42.29
CA LYS A 15 69.43 54.79 41.32
C LYS A 15 69.90 54.58 39.88
N GLU A 16 71.17 54.87 39.58
CA GLU A 16 71.72 54.79 38.22
C GLU A 16 71.82 53.33 37.78
N GLU A 17 72.27 52.44 38.68
CA GLU A 17 72.24 51.00 38.49
C GLU A 17 70.82 50.46 38.31
N CYS A 18 69.85 50.96 39.08
CA CYS A 18 68.45 50.52 39.00
C CYS A 18 67.74 50.94 37.72
N GLU A 19 68.04 52.14 37.21
CA GLU A 19 67.43 52.67 36.00
C GLU A 19 68.15 52.20 34.71
N GLU A 20 69.47 51.94 34.75
CA GLU A 20 70.22 51.47 33.57
C GLU A 20 70.35 49.94 33.46
N LYS A 21 70.49 49.24 34.59
CA LYS A 21 70.72 47.78 34.63
C LYS A 21 69.59 47.03 35.33
N GLY A 22 68.80 47.73 36.14
CA GLY A 22 67.60 47.18 36.75
C GLY A 22 66.46 47.06 35.75
N GLY A 23 65.66 46.01 35.90
CA GLY A 23 64.51 45.72 35.07
C GLY A 23 64.17 44.24 35.07
N GLU A 24 63.06 43.91 34.46
CA GLU A 24 62.56 42.54 34.34
C GLU A 24 62.23 42.21 32.88
N CYS A 25 62.52 40.97 32.50
CA CYS A 25 62.24 40.43 31.18
C CYS A 25 61.02 39.51 31.32
N SER A 26 59.88 39.91 30.76
CA SER A 26 58.58 39.21 30.88
C SER A 26 58.09 38.69 29.55
N ASP A 27 57.33 37.60 29.56
CA ASP A 27 56.63 37.09 28.38
C ASP A 27 55.56 38.10 27.89
N LEU A 28 55.28 38.13 26.58
CA LEU A 28 54.40 39.08 25.87
C LEU A 28 52.92 39.02 26.29
N ASN A 29 52.45 37.89 26.86
CA ASN A 29 51.13 37.79 27.48
C ASN A 29 51.22 38.01 29.00
N LEU A 30 50.86 39.23 29.42
CA LEU A 30 50.99 39.86 30.74
C LEU A 30 50.70 38.99 32.01
N ASP A 31 51.40 39.42 33.09
CA ASP A 31 51.16 39.26 34.54
C ASP A 31 51.66 38.02 35.30
N SER A 32 52.28 37.04 34.66
CA SER A 32 52.88 35.90 35.39
C SER A 32 54.40 35.88 35.27
N LEU A 33 55.03 36.17 36.41
CA LEU A 33 56.47 36.10 36.66
C LEU A 33 57.00 34.73 36.19
N VAL A 34 57.93 34.71 35.23
CA VAL A 34 58.47 33.47 34.64
C VAL A 34 59.42 32.70 35.58
N VAL A 35 59.73 33.20 36.78
CA VAL A 35 60.55 32.45 37.75
C VAL A 35 60.13 32.78 39.18
N SER A 36 59.46 31.85 39.86
CA SER A 36 59.34 31.89 41.33
C SER A 36 60.59 31.24 41.95
N LEU A 37 61.35 32.00 42.75
CA LEU A 37 62.57 31.51 43.40
C LEU A 37 62.26 30.99 44.82
N PRO A 38 62.69 29.77 45.21
CA PRO A 38 63.01 29.50 46.60
C PRO A 38 64.35 30.17 46.97
N PRO A 39 64.56 30.53 48.24
CA PRO A 39 65.70 31.32 48.67
C PRO A 39 66.92 30.41 48.84
N ARG A 40 67.69 30.16 47.78
CA ARG A 40 69.09 29.72 47.86
C ARG A 40 69.80 29.88 46.52
N GLU A 41 71.06 30.30 46.60
CA GLU A 41 71.96 30.84 45.55
C GLU A 41 72.35 29.88 44.41
N SER A 42 71.46 28.99 43.98
CA SER A 42 71.67 28.17 42.79
C SER A 42 70.37 28.11 42.02
N LEU A 43 70.45 28.30 40.70
CA LEU A 43 69.43 28.02 39.67
C LEU A 43 68.63 29.25 39.20
N TYR A 44 69.29 30.04 38.36
CA TYR A 44 68.68 31.16 37.66
C TYR A 44 68.33 30.73 36.23
N GLY A 45 67.07 30.35 35.99
CA GLY A 45 66.52 30.10 34.66
C GLY A 45 65.17 29.38 34.68
N ALA A 46 64.55 29.27 33.52
CA ALA A 46 63.27 28.59 33.31
C ALA A 46 63.40 27.57 32.17
N CYS A 47 62.71 26.43 32.30
CA CYS A 47 62.66 25.42 31.25
C CYS A 47 61.39 25.58 30.41
N TYR A 48 61.59 25.62 29.09
CA TYR A 48 60.50 25.61 28.11
C TYR A 48 60.64 24.42 27.18
N THR A 49 59.52 23.87 26.72
CA THR A 49 59.50 22.84 25.67
C THR A 49 58.70 23.33 24.46
N THR A 50 59.01 22.73 23.31
CA THR A 50 58.31 23.00 22.05
C THR A 50 56.93 22.34 21.96
N GLY A 51 56.36 21.80 23.06
CA GLY A 51 55.12 21.01 23.06
C GLY A 51 55.27 19.62 22.43
N ALA A 52 54.38 18.67 22.76
CA ALA A 52 54.33 17.37 22.09
C ALA A 52 53.39 17.39 20.89
N ALA A 53 53.82 16.71 19.82
CA ALA A 53 52.94 16.30 18.74
C ALA A 53 52.05 15.14 19.23
N TYR A 54 50.88 15.44 19.79
CA TYR A 54 49.92 14.35 20.03
C TYR A 54 49.41 13.85 18.68
N SER A 55 49.89 12.67 18.29
CA SER A 55 49.18 11.81 17.35
C SER A 55 47.84 11.47 17.99
N SER A 56 46.75 12.08 17.54
CA SER A 56 45.40 11.64 17.87
C SER A 56 45.12 10.30 17.19
N ALA A 57 45.79 9.24 17.65
CA ALA A 57 45.62 7.88 17.15
C ALA A 57 44.20 7.32 17.41
N GLU A 58 43.35 8.04 18.15
CA GLU A 58 41.96 7.68 18.42
C GLU A 58 40.93 8.43 17.56
N LEU A 59 41.35 9.38 16.70
CA LEU A 59 40.48 9.99 15.69
C LEU A 59 40.79 9.37 14.31
N THR A 60 40.42 8.11 14.15
CA THR A 60 40.35 7.45 12.84
C THR A 60 39.20 8.06 12.01
N SER A 61 39.40 9.26 11.49
CA SER A 61 38.62 9.79 10.37
C SER A 61 39.51 9.84 9.13
N PRO A 62 39.19 9.11 8.05
CA PRO A 62 40.07 8.98 6.88
C PRO A 62 40.03 10.18 5.93
N ILE A 63 39.64 11.38 6.39
CA ILE A 63 39.40 12.56 5.52
C ILE A 63 40.49 13.63 5.64
N PHE A 64 41.48 13.49 6.53
CA PHE A 64 42.59 14.46 6.58
C PHE A 64 43.76 14.05 5.69
N ASP A 65 43.98 14.89 4.70
CA ASP A 65 45.03 14.89 3.70
C ASP A 65 46.44 14.72 4.32
N SER A 66 47.30 14.08 3.54
CA SER A 66 48.67 13.59 3.77
C SER A 66 49.73 14.60 4.25
N ARG A 67 49.34 15.73 4.84
CA ARG A 67 50.23 16.65 5.55
C ARG A 67 49.88 16.61 7.03
N ASN A 68 50.45 15.64 7.75
CA ASN A 68 50.45 15.62 9.21
C ASN A 68 51.25 16.83 9.75
N GLU A 69 50.64 18.01 9.71
CA GLU A 69 51.13 19.19 10.43
C GLU A 69 50.66 19.04 11.88
N PHE A 70 51.52 18.41 12.69
CA PHE A 70 51.28 18.23 14.12
C PHE A 70 51.29 19.59 14.83
N PHE A 71 50.19 19.94 15.50
CA PHE A 71 50.16 21.08 16.41
C PHE A 71 50.78 20.66 17.74
N PRO A 72 51.86 21.30 18.21
CA PRO A 72 52.42 20.97 19.50
C PRO A 72 51.51 21.52 20.60
N THR A 73 51.01 20.64 21.46
CA THR A 73 50.23 21.03 22.65
C THR A 73 51.06 20.83 23.91
N CYS A 74 50.80 21.66 24.92
CA CYS A 74 51.37 21.48 26.25
C CYS A 74 50.66 20.33 26.98
N SER A 75 51.41 19.56 27.75
CA SER A 75 50.82 18.56 28.64
C SER A 75 49.99 19.23 29.75
N ALA A 76 49.11 18.46 30.41
CA ALA A 76 48.26 18.99 31.49
C ALA A 76 49.06 19.52 32.71
N GLU A 77 50.34 19.18 32.83
CA GLU A 77 51.25 19.67 33.88
C GLU A 77 52.09 20.88 33.45
N GLU A 78 51.98 21.30 32.19
CA GLU A 78 52.71 22.44 31.62
C GLU A 78 51.77 23.64 31.43
N GLU A 79 52.31 24.84 31.66
CA GLU A 79 51.62 26.08 31.35
C GLU A 79 51.94 26.51 29.92
N ASP A 80 50.91 26.81 29.15
CA ASP A 80 51.06 27.30 27.77
C ASP A 80 51.45 28.78 27.77
N ARG A 81 52.66 29.09 27.28
CA ARG A 81 53.23 30.45 27.23
C ARG A 81 53.57 30.82 25.78
N VAL A 82 53.82 32.11 25.49
CA VAL A 82 54.17 32.55 24.12
C VAL A 82 55.49 31.91 23.67
N ALA A 83 56.41 31.74 24.62
CA ALA A 83 57.67 31.03 24.46
C ALA A 83 57.51 29.50 24.26
N GLY A 84 56.33 28.93 24.48
CA GLY A 84 56.09 27.48 24.47
C GLY A 84 55.62 26.95 25.83
N CYS A 85 55.78 25.66 26.08
CA CYS A 85 55.24 25.00 27.28
C CYS A 85 56.22 25.13 28.45
N TYR A 86 55.81 25.83 29.51
CA TYR A 86 56.58 26.05 30.73
C TYR A 86 56.27 24.99 31.80
N LYS A 87 57.28 24.52 32.53
CA LYS A 87 57.10 23.58 33.66
C LYS A 87 57.76 24.11 34.94
N ASP A 88 56.97 24.36 35.98
CA ASP A 88 57.39 25.04 37.22
C ASP A 88 58.26 24.18 38.17
N ALA A 89 58.55 22.92 37.81
CA ALA A 89 59.27 21.96 38.65
C ALA A 89 60.68 21.58 38.14
N ILE A 90 61.19 22.27 37.11
CA ILE A 90 62.52 22.00 36.54
C ILE A 90 63.48 23.09 36.96
N TYR A 91 64.44 22.75 37.82
CA TYR A 91 65.33 23.73 38.41
C TYR A 91 66.71 23.77 37.75
N THR A 92 67.16 22.74 37.05
CA THR A 92 68.49 22.74 36.42
C THR A 92 68.45 22.71 34.89
N LYS A 93 69.52 23.23 34.27
CA LYS A 93 69.69 23.21 32.82
C LYS A 93 69.82 21.78 32.28
N GLU A 94 70.40 20.89 33.08
CA GLU A 94 70.53 19.47 32.80
C GLU A 94 69.17 18.77 32.83
N ASP A 95 68.38 18.98 33.89
CA ASP A 95 67.03 18.42 34.00
C ASP A 95 66.12 18.90 32.86
N CYS A 96 66.28 20.15 32.43
CA CYS A 96 65.52 20.68 31.30
C CYS A 96 65.83 19.98 29.97
N LYS A 97 67.11 19.62 29.75
CA LYS A 97 67.50 18.86 28.56
C LYS A 97 67.00 17.42 28.61
N GLU A 98 67.04 16.80 29.79
CA GLU A 98 66.56 15.43 30.00
C GLU A 98 65.04 15.34 29.85
N TYR A 99 64.29 16.28 30.43
CA TYR A 99 62.84 16.38 30.27
C TYR A 99 62.41 16.51 28.81
N GLY A 100 63.15 17.28 28.01
CA GLY A 100 62.91 17.35 26.57
C GLY A 100 63.23 16.06 25.82
N ALA A 101 64.18 15.24 26.31
CA ALA A 101 64.62 14.03 25.62
C ALA A 101 63.77 12.79 25.94
N GLU A 102 63.09 12.75 27.10
CA GLU A 102 62.23 11.63 27.52
C GLU A 102 60.93 11.52 26.72
N GLU A 103 60.36 12.63 26.26
CA GLU A 103 59.16 12.64 25.44
C GLU A 103 59.53 12.77 23.96
N GLU A 104 59.36 11.68 23.18
CA GLU A 104 59.71 11.57 21.77
C GLU A 104 59.31 12.82 20.96
N GLY A 105 60.30 13.67 20.65
CA GLY A 105 60.13 14.85 19.78
C GLY A 105 60.07 16.20 20.49
N ARG A 106 60.09 16.28 21.82
CA ARG A 106 60.25 17.56 22.53
C ARG A 106 61.72 18.00 22.52
N LYS A 107 61.96 19.31 22.57
CA LYS A 107 63.29 19.87 22.85
C LYS A 107 63.18 20.87 23.99
N GLY A 108 63.77 20.51 25.13
CA GLY A 108 63.87 21.39 26.28
C GLY A 108 64.87 22.51 26.03
N VAL A 109 64.43 23.75 26.23
CA VAL A 109 65.23 24.97 26.08
C VAL A 109 65.30 25.65 27.43
N TRP A 110 66.51 25.67 28.01
CA TRP A 110 66.78 26.40 29.24
C TRP A 110 67.04 27.87 28.95
N ILE A 111 66.28 28.75 29.58
CA ILE A 111 66.38 30.19 29.41
C ILE A 111 66.97 30.79 30.68
N GLU A 112 68.18 31.33 30.55
CA GLU A 112 68.85 32.09 31.62
C GLU A 112 68.24 33.49 31.72
N PRO A 113 68.09 34.09 32.91
CA PRO A 113 67.54 35.44 33.03
C PRO A 113 68.47 36.46 32.39
N SER A 114 67.87 37.41 31.68
CA SER A 114 68.61 38.50 31.02
C SER A 114 69.02 39.57 32.03
N LYS A 115 70.26 40.08 31.93
CA LYS A 115 70.81 41.06 32.89
C LYS A 115 70.63 42.52 32.48
N ASN A 116 70.18 42.74 31.25
CA ASN A 116 69.94 44.06 30.67
C ASN A 116 68.91 43.94 29.54
N GLU A 117 68.37 45.08 29.13
CA GLU A 117 67.41 45.19 28.03
C GLU A 117 67.90 44.51 26.75
N LYS A 118 69.17 44.72 26.40
CA LYS A 118 69.75 44.17 25.17
C LYS A 118 69.76 42.64 25.16
N GLU A 119 70.09 42.01 26.28
CA GLU A 119 70.05 40.54 26.44
C GLU A 119 68.61 40.00 26.49
N CYS A 120 67.63 40.79 26.94
CA CYS A 120 66.22 40.41 26.92
C CYS A 120 65.69 40.38 25.49
N LEU A 121 65.82 41.48 24.77
CA LEU A 121 65.30 41.66 23.42
C LEU A 121 66.08 40.87 22.36
N ALA A 122 67.31 40.43 22.66
CA ALA A 122 68.06 39.54 21.78
C ALA A 122 67.44 38.15 21.63
N LYS A 123 66.56 37.73 22.55
CA LYS A 123 65.90 36.43 22.50
C LYS A 123 64.68 36.51 21.59
N LYS A 124 64.84 35.95 20.39
CA LYS A 124 63.80 35.91 19.37
C LYS A 124 63.24 34.50 19.18
N GLY A 125 62.00 34.44 18.70
CA GLY A 125 61.28 33.22 18.37
C GLY A 125 60.61 33.37 17.01
N CYS A 126 60.13 32.25 16.47
CA CYS A 126 59.56 32.17 15.15
C CYS A 126 58.04 32.04 15.22
N TRP A 127 57.32 32.99 14.62
CA TRP A 127 55.88 32.89 14.41
C TRP A 127 55.59 32.48 12.96
N VAL A 128 54.86 31.40 12.74
CA VAL A 128 54.45 30.99 11.38
C VAL A 128 52.97 31.36 11.20
N PRO A 129 52.63 32.35 10.35
CA PRO A 129 51.24 32.72 10.10
C PRO A 129 50.54 31.58 9.34
N HIS A 130 49.54 30.95 9.96
CA HIS A 130 48.70 29.94 9.30
C HIS A 130 47.40 30.58 8.79
N GLU A 131 46.94 30.17 7.61
CA GLU A 131 45.84 30.80 6.88
C GLU A 131 44.46 30.63 7.55
N LYS A 132 44.34 29.78 8.57
CA LYS A 132 43.03 29.36 9.12
C LYS A 132 42.81 29.56 10.62
N ASP A 133 43.83 29.81 11.43
CA ASP A 133 43.66 29.94 12.88
C ASP A 133 44.07 31.31 13.41
N VAL A 134 43.06 32.11 13.75
CA VAL A 134 43.18 33.48 14.25
C VAL A 134 43.51 33.52 15.75
N PHE A 135 43.56 32.38 16.44
CA PHE A 135 43.32 32.40 17.89
C PHE A 135 44.51 32.40 18.84
N GLU A 136 45.73 31.97 18.50
CA GLU A 136 46.87 32.11 19.44
C GLU A 136 48.22 32.35 18.73
N ARG A 137 48.86 33.50 19.02
CA ARG A 137 50.17 33.88 18.48
C ARG A 137 51.28 33.24 19.31
N LYS A 138 51.79 32.07 18.89
CA LYS A 138 52.91 31.37 19.56
C LYS A 138 54.24 31.60 18.84
N LEU A 139 55.31 31.81 19.62
CA LEU A 139 56.67 32.04 19.13
C LEU A 139 57.55 30.84 19.48
N TRP A 140 57.87 30.01 18.49
CA TRP A 140 58.69 28.81 18.68
C TRP A 140 60.17 29.16 18.80
N PHE A 141 60.92 28.48 19.69
CA PHE A 141 62.38 28.56 19.75
C PHE A 141 63.05 27.92 18.53
N ARG A 142 63.06 28.65 17.41
CA ARG A 142 63.79 28.33 16.18
C ARG A 142 64.78 29.44 15.86
N ASP A 143 65.90 29.06 15.27
CA ASP A 143 66.85 30.00 14.69
C ASP A 143 66.25 30.70 13.46
N GLU A 144 66.78 31.88 13.15
CA GLU A 144 66.29 32.75 12.08
C GLU A 144 66.28 32.04 10.72
N GLU A 145 67.32 31.26 10.42
CA GLU A 145 67.40 30.45 9.19
C GLU A 145 66.30 29.37 9.11
N ALA A 146 66.00 28.69 10.21
CA ALA A 146 64.92 27.73 10.23
C ALA A 146 63.56 28.43 10.15
N CYS A 147 63.39 29.60 10.77
CA CYS A 147 62.14 30.35 10.69
C CYS A 147 61.79 30.75 9.26
N ASP A 148 62.76 31.30 8.54
CA ASP A 148 62.63 31.71 7.14
C ASP A 148 62.29 30.52 6.24
N CYS A 149 62.85 29.33 6.50
CA CYS A 149 62.56 28.12 5.73
C CYS A 149 61.08 27.69 5.79
N TYR A 150 60.36 28.04 6.86
CA TYR A 150 58.93 27.72 7.03
C TYR A 150 58.02 28.92 6.72
N GLY A 151 58.55 30.01 6.16
CA GLY A 151 57.78 31.22 5.89
C GLY A 151 57.33 31.95 7.15
N GLY A 152 58.00 31.72 8.28
CA GLY A 152 57.73 32.39 9.54
C GLY A 152 58.33 33.80 9.61
N ILE A 153 57.91 34.55 10.63
CA ILE A 153 58.38 35.87 10.98
C ILE A 153 59.06 35.75 12.34
N THR A 154 60.33 36.15 12.39
CA THR A 154 61.10 36.16 13.63
C THR A 154 60.75 37.40 14.46
N GLU A 155 60.29 37.22 15.69
CA GLU A 155 59.87 38.28 16.61
C GLU A 155 60.49 38.09 18.01
N GLU A 156 60.51 39.16 18.81
CA GLU A 156 61.01 39.11 20.19
C GLU A 156 60.04 38.30 21.06
N ILE A 157 60.55 37.36 21.87
CA ILE A 157 59.69 36.51 22.74
C ILE A 157 59.36 37.23 24.05
N PHE A 158 60.23 38.13 24.48
CA PHE A 158 60.14 38.81 25.76
C PHE A 158 60.07 40.32 25.59
N SER A 159 59.37 40.97 26.51
CA SER A 159 59.36 42.42 26.68
C SER A 159 60.25 42.82 27.86
N TRP A 160 60.98 43.92 27.72
CA TRP A 160 61.76 44.50 28.81
C TRP A 160 60.96 45.58 29.53
N THR A 161 60.80 45.42 30.84
CA THR A 161 60.25 46.46 31.71
C THR A 161 61.40 47.07 32.51
N PRO A 162 61.74 48.35 32.31
CA PRO A 162 62.85 48.99 33.01
C PRO A 162 62.58 49.07 34.52
N GLY A 163 63.63 48.90 35.31
CA GLY A 163 63.57 49.06 36.75
C GLY A 163 63.21 50.49 37.13
N VAL A 164 62.34 50.65 38.12
CA VAL A 164 62.00 51.97 38.68
C VAL A 164 62.55 52.05 40.09
N TRP A 165 63.42 53.03 40.34
CA TRP A 165 63.88 53.32 41.69
C TRP A 165 62.76 53.94 42.53
N VAL A 166 62.14 53.12 43.39
CA VAL A 166 61.12 53.60 44.34
C VAL A 166 61.78 53.86 45.69
N GLY A 167 61.77 55.11 46.14
CA GLY A 167 62.24 55.46 47.48
C GLY A 167 61.42 54.74 48.55
N GLY A 168 62.09 54.03 49.47
CA GLY A 168 61.44 53.24 50.51
C GLY A 168 60.43 54.05 51.33
N LYS A 169 59.16 53.63 51.30
CA LYS A 169 58.10 54.20 52.14
C LYS A 169 57.94 53.32 53.37
N ALA A 170 58.27 53.83 54.56
CA ALA A 170 58.03 53.11 55.80
C ALA A 170 56.53 52.91 56.02
N ILE A 171 56.09 51.64 56.10
CA ILE A 171 54.70 51.28 56.38
C ILE A 171 54.62 50.83 57.85
N PRO A 172 53.68 51.36 58.66
CA PRO A 172 53.48 50.88 60.02
C PRO A 172 53.01 49.42 60.02
N LEU A 173 53.63 48.59 60.85
CA LEU A 173 53.30 47.18 61.00
C LEU A 173 51.88 47.03 61.57
N ASN A 174 51.00 46.39 60.81
CA ASN A 174 49.66 46.02 61.27
C ASN A 174 49.62 44.51 61.47
N TRP A 175 49.22 44.06 62.66
CA TRP A 175 49.01 42.64 62.94
C TRP A 175 47.75 42.18 62.21
N VAL A 176 47.92 41.41 61.13
CA VAL A 176 46.80 40.72 60.49
C VAL A 176 46.62 39.39 61.23
N PRO A 177 45.48 39.14 61.88
CA PRO A 177 45.22 37.84 62.50
C PRO A 177 45.23 36.76 61.41
N GLU A 178 45.88 35.62 61.68
CA GLU A 178 45.87 34.44 60.81
C GLU A 178 44.42 33.94 60.66
N THR A 179 43.76 34.33 59.58
CA THR A 179 42.56 33.65 59.11
C THR A 179 42.96 32.74 57.97
N VAL A 180 42.82 31.42 58.19
CA VAL A 180 42.90 30.43 57.13
C VAL A 180 41.71 30.65 56.19
N LYS A 181 41.94 31.46 55.15
CA LYS A 181 41.06 31.48 53.98
C LYS A 181 41.62 30.46 52.99
N PRO A 182 40.81 29.58 52.42
CA PRO A 182 41.25 28.84 51.25
C PRO A 182 41.60 29.86 50.15
N ASP A 183 42.75 29.69 49.49
CA ASP A 183 43.20 30.57 48.41
C ASP A 183 42.23 30.60 47.22
N TYR A 184 41.29 29.64 47.17
CA TYR A 184 40.29 29.49 46.13
C TYR A 184 38.88 29.25 46.71
N GLU A 185 37.90 29.95 46.17
CA GLU A 185 36.48 29.67 46.36
C GLU A 185 35.99 28.89 45.13
N TRP A 186 35.65 27.61 45.30
CA TRP A 186 35.03 26.82 44.24
C TRP A 186 33.68 27.42 43.90
N LYS A 187 33.52 27.88 42.66
CA LYS A 187 32.24 28.34 42.10
C LYS A 187 31.76 27.32 41.09
N GLU A 188 30.45 27.09 41.06
CA GLU A 188 29.83 26.33 39.98
C GLU A 188 30.10 27.06 38.67
N SER A 189 30.81 26.41 37.75
CA SER A 189 31.09 26.90 36.42
C SER A 189 30.44 26.01 35.38
N LEU A 190 30.01 26.61 34.28
CA LEU A 190 29.43 25.91 33.15
C LEU A 190 30.56 25.20 32.39
N SER A 191 30.52 23.87 32.31
CA SER A 191 31.48 23.11 31.49
C SER A 191 31.08 23.20 30.02
N LEU A 192 31.82 23.99 29.24
CA LEU A 192 31.59 24.10 27.80
C LEU A 192 31.80 22.76 27.08
N VAL A 193 32.75 21.93 27.56
CA VAL A 193 32.99 20.58 27.03
C VAL A 193 31.75 19.69 27.19
N LYS A 194 31.13 19.68 28.37
CA LYS A 194 29.90 18.89 28.57
C LYS A 194 28.73 19.38 27.72
N ILE A 195 28.61 20.69 27.51
CA ILE A 195 27.60 21.26 26.62
C ILE A 195 27.87 20.83 25.19
N GLU A 196 29.12 20.91 24.75
CA GLU A 196 29.52 20.48 23.42
C GLU A 196 29.21 19.00 23.19
N ASP A 197 29.53 18.13 24.16
CA ASP A 197 29.21 16.70 24.09
C ASP A 197 27.69 16.45 23.98
N TRP A 198 26.88 17.21 24.75
CA TRP A 198 25.42 17.12 24.66
C TRP A 198 24.89 17.60 23.32
N VAL A 199 25.40 18.72 22.80
CA VAL A 199 25.01 19.27 21.50
C VAL A 199 25.43 18.34 20.38
N ARG A 200 26.64 17.79 20.44
CA ARG A 200 27.16 16.83 19.46
C ARG A 200 26.35 15.55 19.47
N GLY A 201 26.11 14.96 20.64
CA GLY A 201 25.28 13.77 20.76
C GLY A 201 23.83 13.98 20.31
N ALA A 202 23.25 15.17 20.55
CA ALA A 202 21.93 15.52 20.05
C ALA A 202 21.91 15.67 18.52
N ALA A 203 22.93 16.33 17.95
CA ALA A 203 23.08 16.49 16.51
C ALA A 203 23.27 15.14 15.82
N GLU A 204 24.17 14.28 16.32
CA GLU A 204 24.41 12.94 15.78
C GLU A 204 23.14 12.07 15.77
N ARG A 205 22.35 12.11 16.85
CA ARG A 205 21.07 11.39 16.90
C ARG A 205 20.06 11.95 15.88
N SER A 206 19.91 13.27 15.83
CA SER A 206 18.98 13.93 14.90
C SER A 206 19.33 13.62 13.43
N PHE A 207 20.59 13.78 13.05
CA PHE A 207 21.07 13.44 11.72
C PHE A 207 20.98 11.93 11.44
N GLY A 208 21.25 11.08 12.43
CA GLY A 208 21.14 9.63 12.31
C GLY A 208 19.72 9.17 11.96
N PHE A 209 18.70 9.73 12.61
CA PHE A 209 17.31 9.38 12.31
C PHE A 209 16.84 9.89 10.95
N LEU A 210 17.20 11.11 10.56
CA LEU A 210 16.89 11.65 9.24
C LEU A 210 17.56 10.81 8.14
N LEU A 211 18.83 10.45 8.31
CA LEU A 211 19.56 9.61 7.37
C LEU A 211 18.95 8.20 7.29
N LYS A 212 18.59 7.61 8.43
CA LYS A 212 17.92 6.29 8.48
C LYS A 212 16.57 6.34 7.76
N SER A 213 15.75 7.36 8.01
CA SER A 213 14.46 7.55 7.33
C SER A 213 14.63 7.72 5.82
N GLN A 214 15.57 8.55 5.37
CA GLN A 214 15.86 8.72 3.94
C GLN A 214 16.36 7.41 3.32
N LEU A 215 17.29 6.72 3.98
CA LEU A 215 17.82 5.45 3.47
C LEU A 215 16.72 4.38 3.39
N ILE A 216 15.82 4.32 4.36
CA ILE A 216 14.63 3.45 4.33
C ILE A 216 13.77 3.81 3.12
N CYS A 217 13.42 5.08 2.91
CA CYS A 217 12.63 5.51 1.74
C CYS A 217 13.29 5.12 0.41
N ASP A 218 14.60 5.31 0.29
CA ASP A 218 15.35 5.06 -0.94
C ASP A 218 15.54 3.55 -1.21
N THR A 219 15.64 2.73 -0.15
CA THR A 219 16.01 1.31 -0.27
C THR A 219 14.84 0.34 -0.08
N ASN A 220 13.84 0.65 0.74
CA ASN A 220 12.75 -0.30 1.05
C ASN A 220 11.86 -0.61 -0.15
N TYR A 221 11.64 0.37 -1.03
CA TYR A 221 10.86 0.14 -2.25
C TYR A 221 11.48 -0.99 -3.08
N LEU A 222 12.82 -1.08 -3.12
CA LEU A 222 13.54 -2.15 -3.80
C LEU A 222 13.67 -3.40 -2.93
N SER A 223 13.93 -3.24 -1.62
CA SER A 223 14.17 -4.35 -0.71
C SER A 223 12.94 -5.24 -0.52
N SER A 224 11.75 -4.67 -0.41
CA SER A 224 10.52 -5.46 -0.25
C SER A 224 10.26 -6.31 -1.50
N SER A 225 10.26 -5.69 -2.68
CA SER A 225 10.10 -6.42 -3.95
C SER A 225 11.22 -7.44 -4.19
N LEU A 226 12.47 -7.11 -3.88
CA LEU A 226 13.58 -8.06 -3.97
C LEU A 226 13.44 -9.21 -2.97
N SER A 227 12.95 -8.95 -1.76
CA SER A 227 12.75 -9.99 -0.74
C SER A 227 11.65 -10.96 -1.15
N SER A 228 10.54 -10.47 -1.70
CA SER A 228 9.48 -11.32 -2.24
C SER A 228 9.96 -12.14 -3.44
N VAL A 229 10.67 -11.51 -4.39
CA VAL A 229 11.27 -12.23 -5.54
C VAL A 229 12.30 -13.26 -5.10
N VAL A 230 13.13 -12.94 -4.11
CA VAL A 230 14.12 -13.87 -3.56
C VAL A 230 13.43 -15.02 -2.84
N CYS A 231 12.42 -14.74 -2.02
CA CYS A 231 11.64 -15.77 -1.34
C CYS A 231 11.01 -16.74 -2.35
N ASP A 232 10.41 -16.20 -3.42
CA ASP A 232 9.81 -16.98 -4.49
C ASP A 232 10.82 -17.91 -5.18
N CYS A 233 12.00 -17.37 -5.53
CA CYS A 233 13.12 -18.15 -6.10
C CYS A 233 13.63 -19.31 -5.22
N TYR A 234 13.30 -19.32 -3.92
CA TYR A 234 13.67 -20.38 -2.98
C TYR A 234 12.47 -21.19 -2.46
N SER A 235 11.26 -20.91 -2.95
CA SER A 235 10.01 -21.56 -2.49
C SER A 235 9.74 -22.93 -3.12
N ASP A 236 10.52 -23.33 -4.14
CA ASP A 236 10.40 -24.65 -4.75
C ASP A 236 10.73 -25.78 -3.76
N GLU A 237 9.79 -26.73 -3.64
CA GLU A 237 9.86 -27.99 -2.86
C GLU A 237 11.11 -28.85 -3.13
N ASP A 238 11.92 -28.53 -4.15
CA ASP A 238 13.12 -29.28 -4.53
C ASP A 238 14.32 -29.10 -3.58
N ILE A 239 14.28 -28.12 -2.68
CA ILE A 239 15.24 -28.00 -1.57
C ILE A 239 14.48 -28.34 -0.29
N GLY A 240 14.42 -29.63 0.06
CA GLY A 240 13.65 -30.21 1.18
C GLY A 240 13.92 -29.64 2.59
N VAL A 241 13.64 -28.35 2.77
CA VAL A 241 13.60 -27.62 4.02
C VAL A 241 12.13 -27.53 4.38
N GLU A 242 11.65 -28.55 5.10
CA GLU A 242 10.32 -28.53 5.73
C GLU A 242 10.21 -27.26 6.60
N GLY A 243 9.38 -26.28 6.18
CA GLY A 243 9.03 -25.13 7.02
C GLY A 243 8.81 -23.78 6.34
N ILE A 244 9.01 -23.63 5.03
CA ILE A 244 8.69 -22.38 4.31
C ILE A 244 7.47 -22.66 3.44
N SER A 245 6.27 -22.35 3.95
CA SER A 245 5.05 -22.30 3.13
C SER A 245 5.21 -21.23 2.06
N GLY A 246 4.74 -21.50 0.83
CA GLY A 246 4.86 -20.66 -0.37
C GLY A 246 4.09 -19.33 -0.33
N GLU A 247 4.16 -18.60 0.77
CA GLU A 247 3.46 -17.33 1.01
C GLU A 247 4.38 -16.12 0.82
N CYS A 248 5.35 -16.22 -0.09
CA CYS A 248 6.34 -15.16 -0.36
C CYS A 248 5.75 -13.81 -0.80
N PHE A 249 4.53 -13.84 -1.33
CA PHE A 249 3.76 -12.67 -1.73
C PHE A 249 2.53 -12.40 -0.85
N ALA A 250 2.19 -13.30 0.09
CA ALA A 250 1.05 -13.13 0.97
C ALA A 250 1.35 -12.20 2.17
N ASP A 251 2.63 -12.08 2.54
CA ASP A 251 2.98 -11.63 3.89
C ASP A 251 3.38 -10.15 4.08
N ASN A 252 3.52 -9.30 3.05
CA ASN A 252 3.82 -7.88 3.32
C ASN A 252 3.33 -6.88 2.26
N PRO A 253 2.03 -6.48 2.29
CA PRO A 253 1.56 -5.26 1.62
C PRO A 253 2.08 -3.98 2.30
N GLU A 254 2.80 -4.11 3.42
CA GLU A 254 3.25 -3.00 4.23
C GLU A 254 4.67 -2.55 3.83
N THR A 255 4.80 -1.30 3.41
CA THR A 255 6.10 -0.68 3.14
C THR A 255 6.41 0.31 4.24
N GLN A 256 7.49 0.12 4.99
CA GLN A 256 7.93 1.15 5.93
C GLN A 256 8.41 2.37 5.13
N ILE A 257 7.73 3.50 5.34
CA ILE A 257 7.91 4.74 4.59
C ILE A 257 8.52 5.87 5.43
N ASN A 258 8.49 5.75 6.76
CA ASN A 258 9.11 6.76 7.60
C ASN A 258 9.47 6.18 8.97
N TYR A 259 10.34 6.91 9.66
CA TYR A 259 10.81 6.59 10.98
C TYR A 259 11.04 7.89 11.76
N GLY A 260 10.65 7.93 13.03
CA GLY A 260 10.83 9.09 13.89
C GLY A 260 11.11 8.71 15.35
N LEU A 261 11.69 9.65 16.09
CA LEU A 261 11.84 9.56 17.54
C LEU A 261 10.93 10.63 18.17
N VAL A 262 9.93 10.20 18.95
CA VAL A 262 9.02 11.12 19.66
C VAL A 262 9.40 11.14 21.14
N CYS A 263 9.57 12.33 21.71
CA CYS A 263 9.95 12.53 23.10
C CYS A 263 8.85 13.22 23.91
N ALA A 264 8.78 12.92 25.20
CA ALA A 264 7.88 13.60 26.13
C ALA A 264 8.17 15.11 26.18
N GLY A 265 7.11 15.92 26.07
CA GLY A 265 7.22 17.38 26.11
C GLY A 265 7.52 18.04 24.75
N GLU A 266 7.63 17.27 23.67
CA GLU A 266 7.92 17.78 22.33
C GLU A 266 6.75 17.57 21.38
N LYS A 267 6.58 18.49 20.42
CA LYS A 267 5.69 18.28 19.29
C LYS A 267 6.47 17.67 18.13
N LEU A 268 5.93 16.63 17.52
CA LEU A 268 6.53 16.02 16.32
C LEU A 268 5.49 15.88 15.21
N HIS A 269 5.90 16.21 13.99
CA HIS A 269 5.13 16.00 12.77
C HIS A 269 5.90 15.03 11.86
N ILE A 270 5.37 13.82 11.67
CA ILE A 270 5.94 12.83 10.75
C ILE A 270 5.08 12.85 9.49
N LYS A 271 5.66 13.25 8.35
CA LYS A 271 4.97 13.31 7.05
C LYS A 271 5.39 12.12 6.18
N GLY A 272 4.41 11.38 5.67
CA GLY A 272 4.56 10.38 4.62
C GLY A 272 3.92 10.82 3.30
N PRO A 273 4.01 10.01 2.24
CA PRO A 273 3.45 10.33 0.93
C PRO A 273 1.90 10.41 0.91
N SER A 274 1.23 9.55 1.68
CA SER A 274 -0.24 9.46 1.78
C SER A 274 -0.75 9.44 3.21
N ASN A 275 0.09 9.77 4.18
CA ASN A 275 -0.30 9.91 5.58
C ASN A 275 0.57 10.95 6.28
N PHE A 276 0.11 11.45 7.43
CA PHE A 276 0.97 12.14 8.38
C PHE A 276 0.49 11.89 9.80
N ILE A 277 1.41 12.00 10.75
CA ILE A 277 1.14 11.73 12.17
C ILE A 277 1.62 12.93 12.97
N ASN A 278 0.74 13.43 13.83
CA ASN A 278 1.01 14.53 14.75
C ASN A 278 1.04 14.02 16.19
N PHE A 279 2.12 14.38 16.88
CA PHE A 279 2.27 14.21 18.31
C PHE A 279 2.24 15.59 18.98
N GLU A 280 1.37 15.74 19.97
CA GLU A 280 1.29 16.91 20.82
C GLU A 280 2.22 16.76 22.04
N VAL A 281 2.39 17.83 22.80
CA VAL A 281 3.35 17.90 23.94
C VAL A 281 3.09 16.81 25.00
N ASP A 282 1.83 16.39 25.16
CA ASP A 282 1.36 15.39 26.11
C ASP A 282 1.12 14.01 25.50
N SER A 283 1.44 13.82 24.22
CA SER A 283 1.28 12.55 23.49
C SER A 283 2.17 11.43 24.03
N ILE A 284 3.34 11.74 24.58
CA ILE A 284 4.25 10.76 25.19
C ILE A 284 4.32 10.99 26.70
N SER A 285 4.13 9.90 27.45
CA SER A 285 4.09 9.93 28.91
C SER A 285 5.44 10.22 29.56
N ASP A 286 6.49 9.49 29.15
CA ASP A 286 7.85 9.60 29.70
C ASP A 286 8.89 9.18 28.65
N LEU A 287 10.09 9.80 28.69
CA LEU A 287 11.22 9.52 27.79
C LEU A 287 10.85 9.69 26.31
N CYS A 288 11.61 9.03 25.43
CA CYS A 288 11.33 8.94 24.00
C CYS A 288 10.93 7.52 23.60
N THR A 289 10.21 7.39 22.49
CA THR A 289 9.94 6.12 21.82
C THR A 289 10.19 6.27 20.33
N GLU A 290 10.76 5.22 19.75
CA GLU A 290 10.89 5.11 18.30
C GLU A 290 9.51 4.79 17.69
N VAL A 291 9.26 5.38 16.52
CA VAL A 291 8.02 5.26 15.76
C VAL A 291 8.37 4.88 14.33
N SER A 292 7.84 3.74 13.89
CA SER A 292 7.91 3.29 12.50
C SER A 292 6.56 3.52 11.83
N VAL A 293 6.57 4.13 10.66
CA VAL A 293 5.36 4.41 9.87
C VAL A 293 5.39 3.55 8.62
N TYR A 294 4.31 2.79 8.42
CA TYR A 294 4.12 1.92 7.29
C TYR A 294 2.97 2.43 6.41
N LEU A 295 3.17 2.29 5.11
CA LEU A 295 2.18 2.51 4.08
C LEU A 295 1.60 1.16 3.66
N ILE A 296 0.29 1.08 3.59
CA ILE A 296 -0.40 -0.11 3.08
C ILE A 296 -1.19 0.33 1.85
N GLN A 297 -0.93 -0.30 0.72
CA GLN A 297 -1.60 0.09 -0.52
C GLN A 297 -3.07 -0.33 -0.49
N GLY A 298 -3.98 0.63 -0.69
CA GLY A 298 -5.43 0.36 -0.71
C GLY A 298 -5.85 -0.51 -1.90
N SER A 299 -5.03 -0.58 -2.96
CA SER A 299 -5.27 -1.43 -4.12
C SER A 299 -5.29 -2.92 -3.80
N TRP A 300 -4.59 -3.37 -2.75
CA TRP A 300 -4.56 -4.78 -2.35
C TRP A 300 -5.90 -5.29 -1.83
N TYR A 301 -6.73 -4.37 -1.32
CA TYR A 301 -8.06 -4.71 -0.83
C TYR A 301 -9.12 -4.60 -1.93
N ARG A 302 -8.72 -4.22 -3.16
CA ARG A 302 -9.61 -4.24 -4.30
C ARG A 302 -9.82 -5.68 -4.73
N TYR A 303 -11.04 -6.19 -4.52
CA TYR A 303 -11.44 -7.48 -5.07
C TYR A 303 -11.17 -7.52 -6.57
N ALA A 304 -10.76 -8.70 -7.06
CA ALA A 304 -10.84 -9.01 -8.47
C ALA A 304 -12.29 -8.80 -8.91
N THR A 305 -12.48 -7.96 -9.92
CA THR A 305 -13.76 -7.78 -10.59
C THR A 305 -14.20 -9.16 -11.07
N ARG A 306 -15.32 -9.68 -10.53
CA ARG A 306 -15.87 -10.95 -11.00
C ARG A 306 -16.04 -10.85 -12.53
N PRO A 307 -15.58 -11.85 -13.30
CA PRO A 307 -15.58 -11.76 -14.74
C PRO A 307 -16.99 -11.52 -15.27
N VAL A 308 -17.17 -10.46 -16.07
CA VAL A 308 -18.48 -10.13 -16.68
C VAL A 308 -18.97 -11.34 -17.47
N THR A 309 -19.98 -12.02 -16.94
CA THR A 309 -20.49 -13.25 -17.55
C THR A 309 -21.34 -12.97 -18.79
N ALA A 310 -21.40 -13.93 -19.73
CA ALA A 310 -21.97 -13.71 -21.06
C ALA A 310 -23.52 -13.74 -21.14
N THR A 311 -24.18 -14.05 -20.05
CA THR A 311 -25.62 -13.85 -19.88
C THR A 311 -25.85 -12.77 -18.82
N PHE A 312 -27.09 -12.45 -18.49
CA PHE A 312 -27.48 -11.33 -17.63
C PHE A 312 -27.05 -11.45 -16.16
N GLU A 313 -25.96 -10.81 -15.75
CA GLU A 313 -25.50 -10.84 -14.35
C GLU A 313 -26.26 -9.77 -13.56
N PHE A 314 -26.77 -10.13 -12.39
CA PHE A 314 -27.23 -9.14 -11.41
C PHE A 314 -25.95 -8.50 -10.88
N ALA A 315 -25.44 -7.53 -11.62
CA ALA A 315 -24.17 -6.92 -11.32
C ALA A 315 -24.35 -5.97 -10.13
N GLU A 316 -24.23 -6.50 -8.92
CA GLU A 316 -23.49 -5.72 -7.95
C GLU A 316 -22.03 -5.83 -8.38
N ILE A 317 -21.55 -4.81 -9.10
CA ILE A 317 -20.12 -4.56 -9.20
C ILE A 317 -19.65 -4.57 -7.75
N THR A 318 -18.98 -5.64 -7.33
CA THR A 318 -18.34 -5.70 -6.02
C THR A 318 -17.47 -4.46 -5.96
N PRO A 319 -17.76 -3.50 -5.06
CA PRO A 319 -17.03 -2.24 -5.00
C PRO A 319 -15.54 -2.52 -4.95
N LYS A 320 -14.76 -1.67 -5.61
CA LYS A 320 -13.31 -1.71 -5.46
C LYS A 320 -13.03 -1.50 -3.97
N GLY A 321 -12.28 -2.38 -3.32
CA GLY A 321 -11.87 -2.14 -1.94
C GLY A 321 -12.98 -2.41 -0.92
N THR A 322 -13.70 -3.53 -1.01
CA THR A 322 -14.87 -3.76 -0.15
C THR A 322 -14.50 -3.82 1.33
N VAL A 323 -15.30 -3.09 2.10
CA VAL A 323 -15.29 -3.12 3.55
C VAL A 323 -16.41 -4.04 4.01
N LEU A 324 -16.11 -5.00 4.86
CA LEU A 324 -17.07 -5.98 5.36
C LEU A 324 -17.45 -5.70 6.81
N ASN A 325 -18.72 -5.87 7.15
CA ASN A 325 -19.16 -5.82 8.54
C ASN A 325 -18.87 -7.14 9.28
N SER A 326 -19.34 -7.26 10.53
CA SER A 326 -19.21 -8.50 11.31
C SER A 326 -19.95 -9.71 10.73
N ASN A 327 -20.96 -9.45 9.91
CA ASN A 327 -21.84 -10.45 9.31
C ASN A 327 -21.34 -10.90 7.93
N GLY A 328 -20.26 -10.30 7.42
CA GLY A 328 -19.67 -10.59 6.10
C GLY A 328 -20.32 -9.81 4.95
N ALA A 329 -21.25 -8.91 5.22
CA ALA A 329 -21.85 -8.06 4.19
C ALA A 329 -20.90 -6.94 3.78
N THR A 330 -20.90 -6.62 2.48
CA THR A 330 -20.18 -5.45 1.95
C THR A 330 -20.93 -4.18 2.31
N VAL A 331 -20.30 -3.36 3.14
CA VAL A 331 -20.91 -2.14 3.69
C VAL A 331 -20.20 -0.86 3.27
N GLY A 332 -19.10 -0.96 2.53
CA GLY A 332 -18.32 0.21 2.14
C GLY A 332 -17.21 -0.05 1.13
N GLU A 333 -16.48 1.02 0.82
CA GLU A 333 -15.35 1.04 -0.11
C GLU A 333 -14.14 1.78 0.50
N VAL A 334 -12.94 1.31 0.19
CA VAL A 334 -11.66 1.95 0.52
C VAL A 334 -11.37 3.09 -0.45
N VAL A 335 -11.26 4.32 0.08
CA VAL A 335 -11.06 5.54 -0.71
C VAL A 335 -9.60 6.03 -0.73
N GLY A 336 -8.67 5.29 -0.14
CA GLY A 336 -7.26 5.67 -0.08
C GLY A 336 -6.34 4.58 0.43
N ASN A 337 -5.05 4.91 0.54
CA ASN A 337 -4.07 3.99 1.11
C ASN A 337 -4.19 3.96 2.62
N GLY A 338 -3.93 2.79 3.20
CA GLY A 338 -3.86 2.62 4.64
C GLY A 338 -2.51 3.07 5.22
N GLY A 339 -2.51 3.32 6.51
CA GLY A 339 -1.32 3.61 7.29
C GLY A 339 -1.30 2.79 8.58
N ARG A 340 -0.13 2.25 8.92
CA ARG A 340 0.11 1.59 10.20
C ARG A 340 1.24 2.28 10.92
N VAL A 341 1.10 2.41 12.23
CA VAL A 341 2.10 3.02 13.10
C VAL A 341 2.52 1.99 14.13
N GLU A 342 3.81 1.73 14.20
CA GLU A 342 4.40 0.81 15.17
C GLU A 342 5.31 1.58 16.12
N PHE A 343 5.25 1.22 17.40
CA PHE A 343 6.02 1.84 18.45
C PHE A 343 6.89 0.78 19.11
N GLU A 344 8.15 1.13 19.38
CA GLU A 344 9.05 0.25 20.15
C GLU A 344 8.52 0.05 21.60
N TYR A 345 7.97 1.12 22.19
CA TYR A 345 7.38 1.11 23.52
C TYR A 345 5.95 1.68 23.52
N PRO A 346 4.93 0.92 23.04
CA PRO A 346 3.56 1.43 22.83
C PRO A 346 2.93 1.96 24.12
N LYS A 347 3.25 1.38 25.28
CA LYS A 347 2.77 1.83 26.61
C LYS A 347 3.13 3.27 26.95
N ARG A 348 4.13 3.86 26.27
CA ARG A 348 4.55 5.25 26.50
C ARG A 348 3.66 6.26 25.76
N VAL A 349 2.94 5.83 24.73
CA VAL A 349 2.11 6.69 23.88
C VAL A 349 0.73 6.85 24.54
N ARG A 350 0.31 8.10 24.79
CA ARG A 350 -1.01 8.45 25.34
C ARG A 350 -2.00 8.79 24.23
N SER A 351 -1.54 9.58 23.26
CA SER A 351 -2.35 10.02 22.12
C SER A 351 -1.47 10.25 20.90
N MET A 352 -2.02 10.03 19.72
CA MET A 352 -1.45 10.49 18.46
C MET A 352 -2.57 10.85 17.51
N ARG A 353 -2.34 11.82 16.64
CA ARG A 353 -3.29 12.16 15.58
C ARG A 353 -2.77 11.63 14.25
N THR A 354 -3.45 10.64 13.70
CA THR A 354 -3.09 10.00 12.42
C THR A 354 -4.01 10.52 11.33
N CYS A 355 -3.45 10.97 10.22
CA CYS A 355 -4.18 11.52 9.09
C CYS A 355 -3.84 10.77 7.82
N LEU A 356 -4.86 10.32 7.08
CA LEU A 356 -4.71 9.52 5.86
C LEU A 356 -5.25 10.30 4.65
N LEU A 357 -4.53 10.21 3.55
CA LEU A 357 -4.89 10.86 2.28
C LEU A 357 -6.07 10.15 1.64
N VAL A 358 -7.08 10.91 1.25
CA VAL A 358 -8.26 10.43 0.53
C VAL A 358 -8.10 10.76 -0.95
N SER A 359 -8.25 9.76 -1.82
CA SER A 359 -8.22 9.93 -3.27
C SER A 359 -9.61 10.33 -3.77
N ASP A 360 -9.66 11.21 -4.77
CA ASP A 360 -10.87 11.86 -5.33
C ASP A 360 -12.22 11.26 -4.89
N LEU A 361 -12.89 12.01 -4.00
CA LEU A 361 -14.26 11.76 -3.53
C LEU A 361 -15.25 11.91 -4.69
N LEU A 362 -15.35 10.89 -5.54
CA LEU A 362 -16.60 10.62 -6.23
C LEU A 362 -17.54 10.06 -5.16
N ALA A 363 -18.35 10.93 -4.57
CA ALA A 363 -19.36 10.53 -3.60
C ALA A 363 -20.26 9.48 -4.25
N ASP A 364 -20.04 8.21 -3.91
CA ASP A 364 -20.97 7.15 -4.25
C ASP A 364 -22.20 7.35 -3.37
N PRO A 365 -23.38 7.66 -3.94
CA PRO A 365 -24.60 7.82 -3.16
C PRO A 365 -24.98 6.56 -2.35
N LYS A 366 -24.38 5.39 -2.63
CA LYS A 366 -24.56 4.15 -1.86
C LYS A 366 -23.88 4.20 -0.49
N TYR A 367 -22.76 4.91 -0.35
CA TYR A 367 -21.94 4.94 0.86
C TYR A 367 -21.72 6.38 1.33
N PRO A 368 -22.74 7.01 1.95
CA PRO A 368 -22.70 8.44 2.27
C PRO A 368 -21.84 8.78 3.51
N VAL A 369 -21.46 7.80 4.32
CA VAL A 369 -20.79 8.03 5.60
C VAL A 369 -19.28 7.88 5.46
N HIS A 370 -18.52 8.87 5.92
CA HIS A 370 -17.06 8.81 6.00
C HIS A 370 -16.63 8.11 7.29
N ASP A 371 -15.73 7.14 7.19
CA ASP A 371 -15.25 6.38 8.35
C ASP A 371 -13.80 5.90 8.15
N MET A 372 -13.26 5.20 9.14
CA MET A 372 -11.98 4.49 9.06
C MET A 372 -12.22 3.00 9.25
N ALA A 373 -11.45 2.16 8.55
CA ALA A 373 -11.45 0.71 8.73
C ALA A 373 -10.14 0.21 9.33
N VAL A 374 -10.22 -0.95 9.98
CA VAL A 374 -9.08 -1.73 10.46
C VAL A 374 -9.11 -3.15 9.91
N ILE A 375 -7.93 -3.75 9.82
CA ILE A 375 -7.79 -5.19 9.56
C ILE A 375 -7.83 -5.90 10.90
N PHE A 376 -8.83 -6.76 11.11
CA PHE A 376 -8.85 -7.60 12.30
C PHE A 376 -7.87 -8.77 12.14
N PRO A 377 -6.93 -8.98 13.08
CA PRO A 377 -5.98 -10.08 13.01
C PRO A 377 -6.73 -11.42 12.98
N GLY A 378 -6.43 -12.25 11.97
CA GLY A 378 -7.00 -13.58 11.78
C GLY A 378 -8.25 -13.65 10.88
N LYS A 379 -8.77 -12.52 10.37
CA LYS A 379 -9.94 -12.50 9.49
C LYS A 379 -9.66 -12.06 8.05
N GLY A 380 -8.55 -11.36 7.79
CA GLY A 380 -8.11 -10.99 6.44
C GLY A 380 -8.95 -9.93 5.72
N TYR A 381 -10.03 -9.42 6.33
CA TYR A 381 -10.89 -8.38 5.74
C TYR A 381 -10.85 -7.06 6.51
N LEU A 382 -11.21 -5.97 5.82
CA LEU A 382 -11.36 -4.63 6.39
C LEU A 382 -12.74 -4.47 7.02
N SER A 383 -12.77 -4.01 8.27
CA SER A 383 -14.01 -3.74 9.01
C SER A 383 -14.08 -2.28 9.41
N PRO A 384 -15.26 -1.62 9.33
CA PRO A 384 -15.42 -0.25 9.80
C PRO A 384 -15.18 -0.14 11.30
N LEU A 385 -14.73 1.04 11.75
CA LEU A 385 -14.56 1.38 13.16
C LEU A 385 -15.80 2.07 13.76
N GLY A 386 -16.69 2.64 12.94
CA GLY A 386 -17.89 3.33 13.41
C GLY A 386 -17.59 4.65 14.10
N ILE A 387 -16.61 5.43 13.62
CA ILE A 387 -16.08 6.64 14.28
C ILE A 387 -16.33 7.92 13.49
N GLU A 388 -17.48 7.98 12.80
CA GLU A 388 -17.86 9.11 11.94
C GLU A 388 -17.83 10.47 12.66
N ASP A 389 -18.24 10.51 13.93
CA ASP A 389 -18.29 11.73 14.76
C ASP A 389 -16.90 12.22 15.21
N ASP A 390 -15.91 11.33 15.27
CA ASP A 390 -14.55 11.61 15.74
C ASP A 390 -13.58 11.90 14.59
N LEU A 391 -14.06 11.83 13.34
CA LEU A 391 -13.26 12.05 12.13
C LEU A 391 -13.15 13.54 11.81
N GLU A 392 -11.92 14.05 11.72
CA GLU A 392 -11.68 15.45 11.33
C GLU A 392 -11.15 15.52 9.90
N GLU A 393 -11.86 16.26 9.04
CA GLU A 393 -11.41 16.52 7.66
C GLU A 393 -10.46 17.72 7.61
N ILE A 394 -9.23 17.51 7.14
CA ILE A 394 -8.26 18.57 6.91
C ILE A 394 -7.91 18.65 5.42
N VAL A 395 -7.90 19.86 4.87
CA VAL A 395 -7.31 20.12 3.55
C VAL A 395 -5.91 20.72 3.73
N GLN A 396 -4.89 19.99 3.29
CA GLN A 396 -3.50 20.42 3.32
C GLN A 396 -2.85 20.24 1.93
N ASP A 397 -2.13 21.25 1.44
CA ASP A 397 -1.47 21.21 0.12
C ASP A 397 -2.43 20.85 -1.04
N SER A 398 -3.68 21.33 -0.99
CA SER A 398 -4.75 21.00 -1.96
C SER A 398 -5.15 19.52 -1.99
N ARG A 399 -4.80 18.75 -0.97
CA ARG A 399 -5.21 17.35 -0.78
C ARG A 399 -6.08 17.22 0.48
N MET A 400 -7.08 16.35 0.43
CA MET A 400 -7.95 16.07 1.56
C MET A 400 -7.41 14.91 2.40
N PHE A 401 -7.36 15.12 3.70
CA PHE A 401 -6.96 14.12 4.68
C PHE A 401 -8.08 13.91 5.69
N TRP A 402 -8.28 12.66 6.07
CA TRP A 402 -9.14 12.30 7.19
C TRP A 402 -8.28 11.93 8.39
N CYS A 403 -8.55 12.58 9.51
CA CYS A 403 -7.74 12.50 10.70
C CYS A 403 -8.50 11.90 11.86
N LEU A 404 -7.84 10.99 12.56
CA LEU A 404 -8.34 10.35 13.78
C LEU A 404 -7.38 10.61 14.93
N ASN A 405 -7.93 11.00 16.09
CA ASN A 405 -7.17 11.07 17.33
C ASN A 405 -7.19 9.72 18.04
N VAL A 406 -6.08 9.00 17.94
CA VAL A 406 -5.91 7.67 18.53
C VAL A 406 -5.45 7.84 19.98
N THR A 407 -6.35 7.58 20.93
CA THR A 407 -6.02 7.55 22.37
C THR A 407 -5.78 6.11 22.83
N GLN A 408 -4.95 5.95 23.87
CA GLN A 408 -4.28 4.76 24.46
C GLN A 408 -5.04 3.41 24.63
N LYS A 409 -6.17 3.15 23.95
CA LYS A 409 -6.94 1.90 24.04
C LYS A 409 -6.56 0.82 23.04
N PHE A 410 -5.57 1.04 22.18
CA PHE A 410 -5.12 0.05 21.21
C PHE A 410 -3.76 -0.49 21.64
N ASP A 411 -3.77 -1.67 22.27
CA ASP A 411 -2.56 -2.35 22.77
C ASP A 411 -1.63 -2.84 21.64
N GLU A 412 -2.07 -2.75 20.38
CA GLU A 412 -1.36 -3.26 19.19
C GLU A 412 -1.40 -2.25 18.03
N SER A 413 -0.36 -2.28 17.18
CA SER A 413 -0.25 -1.44 15.98
C SER A 413 -1.38 -1.72 15.00
N LEU A 414 -2.38 -0.85 14.92
CA LEU A 414 -3.51 -1.05 14.03
C LEU A 414 -3.26 -0.41 12.65
N PRO A 415 -3.41 -1.17 11.56
CA PRO A 415 -3.48 -0.62 10.22
C PRO A 415 -4.84 0.08 10.04
N LEU A 416 -4.81 1.36 9.70
CA LEU A 416 -5.99 2.19 9.47
C LEU A 416 -6.16 2.49 7.98
N PHE A 417 -7.38 2.44 7.47
CA PHE A 417 -7.72 2.77 6.08
C PHE A 417 -8.85 3.81 6.04
N PRO A 418 -8.78 4.83 5.17
CA PRO A 418 -9.91 5.71 4.96
C PRO A 418 -10.96 5.00 4.11
N ILE A 419 -12.22 4.99 4.58
CA ILE A 419 -13.33 4.29 3.92
C ILE A 419 -14.59 5.15 3.85
N ILE A 420 -15.47 4.81 2.90
CA ILE A 420 -16.87 5.25 2.90
C ILE A 420 -17.77 4.05 3.17
N ARG A 421 -18.85 4.23 3.93
CA ARG A 421 -19.79 3.14 4.27
C ARG A 421 -21.27 3.55 4.28
N SER A 422 -22.16 2.56 4.38
CA SER A 422 -23.59 2.74 4.64
C SER A 422 -23.85 3.22 6.08
N GLU A 423 -24.97 3.93 6.28
CA GLU A 423 -25.40 4.40 7.62
C GLU A 423 -25.71 3.21 8.54
N ASP A 424 -26.46 2.22 8.07
CA ASP A 424 -26.94 1.06 8.85
C ASP A 424 -26.04 -0.19 8.70
N TYR A 425 -24.72 0.01 8.63
CA TYR A 425 -23.77 -1.07 8.29
C TYR A 425 -23.76 -2.28 9.26
N GLU A 426 -24.19 -2.11 10.50
CA GLU A 426 -24.19 -3.19 11.51
C GLU A 426 -25.33 -4.20 11.29
N ASP A 427 -26.44 -3.74 10.71
CA ASP A 427 -27.66 -4.52 10.52
C ASP A 427 -27.75 -5.14 9.10
N ASP A 428 -26.80 -4.83 8.22
CA ASP A 428 -26.73 -5.38 6.87
C ASP A 428 -26.29 -6.86 6.92
N ASP A 429 -27.25 -7.78 6.82
CA ASP A 429 -26.98 -9.22 6.94
C ASP A 429 -26.52 -9.88 5.62
N ASP A 430 -26.88 -9.34 4.46
CA ASP A 430 -26.34 -9.84 3.18
C ASP A 430 -26.05 -8.67 2.25
N GLY A 431 -24.87 -8.69 1.61
CA GLY A 431 -24.38 -7.62 0.73
C GLY A 431 -25.25 -7.31 -0.51
N LEU A 432 -26.36 -8.02 -0.70
CA LEU A 432 -27.35 -7.82 -1.76
C LEU A 432 -28.51 -6.93 -1.29
N SER A 433 -28.79 -5.87 -2.06
CA SER A 433 -29.91 -4.96 -1.76
C SER A 433 -31.26 -5.70 -1.63
N HIS A 434 -32.13 -5.26 -0.70
CA HIS A 434 -33.49 -5.81 -0.56
C HIS A 434 -34.30 -5.77 -1.87
N GLN A 435 -34.03 -4.77 -2.71
CA GLN A 435 -34.66 -4.63 -4.01
C GLN A 435 -34.23 -5.76 -4.96
N THR A 436 -32.93 -6.05 -5.04
CA THR A 436 -32.36 -7.13 -5.86
C THR A 436 -32.92 -8.48 -5.42
N LYS A 437 -32.90 -8.77 -4.12
CA LYS A 437 -33.50 -9.99 -3.55
C LYS A 437 -34.98 -10.14 -3.95
N SER A 438 -35.75 -9.07 -3.82
CA SER A 438 -37.18 -9.07 -4.16
C SER A 438 -37.42 -9.34 -5.66
N LEU A 439 -36.60 -8.76 -6.54
CA LEU A 439 -36.68 -8.98 -7.99
C LEU A 439 -36.32 -10.42 -8.35
N VAL A 440 -35.24 -10.96 -7.79
CA VAL A 440 -34.78 -12.35 -8.03
C VAL A 440 -35.82 -13.36 -7.54
N TYR A 441 -36.38 -13.19 -6.34
CA TYR A 441 -37.45 -14.07 -5.83
C TYR A 441 -38.73 -13.99 -6.68
N THR A 442 -39.07 -12.79 -7.17
CA THR A 442 -40.22 -12.63 -8.08
C THR A 442 -39.98 -13.39 -9.38
N LEU A 443 -38.77 -13.31 -9.95
CA LEU A 443 -38.37 -14.04 -11.14
C LEU A 443 -38.44 -15.57 -10.92
N ALA A 444 -37.92 -16.05 -9.78
CA ALA A 444 -37.98 -17.45 -9.38
C ALA A 444 -39.43 -17.96 -9.29
N ALA A 445 -40.32 -17.18 -8.68
CA ALA A 445 -41.74 -17.51 -8.57
C ALA A 445 -42.42 -17.62 -9.95
N CYS A 446 -42.08 -16.72 -10.88
CA CYS A 446 -42.57 -16.79 -12.27
C CYS A 446 -42.09 -18.06 -12.99
N TYR A 447 -40.81 -18.42 -12.88
CA TYR A 447 -40.31 -19.67 -13.48
C TYR A 447 -40.91 -20.92 -12.84
N CYS A 448 -41.16 -20.91 -11.52
CA CYS A 448 -41.86 -22.00 -10.84
C CYS A 448 -43.29 -22.18 -11.39
N PHE A 449 -43.99 -21.07 -11.63
CA PHE A 449 -45.33 -21.09 -12.21
C PHE A 449 -45.31 -21.64 -13.65
N ASP A 450 -44.37 -21.21 -14.49
CA ASP A 450 -44.22 -21.75 -15.85
C ASP A 450 -43.84 -23.24 -15.85
N LEU A 451 -42.91 -23.65 -14.96
CA LEU A 451 -42.55 -25.05 -14.78
C LEU A 451 -43.76 -25.90 -14.40
N PHE A 452 -44.60 -25.42 -13.48
CA PHE A 452 -45.83 -26.11 -13.10
C PHE A 452 -46.77 -26.32 -14.31
N LEU A 453 -46.97 -25.29 -15.14
CA LEU A 453 -47.79 -25.40 -16.35
C LEU A 453 -47.20 -26.38 -17.38
N LEU A 454 -45.87 -26.35 -17.57
CA LEU A 454 -45.16 -27.26 -18.46
C LEU A 454 -45.23 -28.71 -17.98
N LEU A 455 -45.07 -28.95 -16.67
CA LEU A 455 -45.19 -30.29 -16.08
C LEU A 455 -46.61 -30.85 -16.21
N LEU A 456 -47.64 -30.02 -16.04
CA LEU A 456 -49.03 -30.42 -16.28
C LEU A 456 -49.21 -30.87 -17.74
N TYR A 457 -48.71 -30.09 -18.69
CA TYR A 457 -48.72 -30.44 -20.11
C TYR A 457 -47.96 -31.75 -20.41
N LEU A 458 -46.75 -31.90 -19.87
CA LEU A 458 -45.94 -33.11 -20.05
C LEU A 458 -46.62 -34.34 -19.44
N GLY A 459 -47.23 -34.21 -18.26
CA GLY A 459 -47.99 -35.28 -17.61
C GLY A 459 -49.18 -35.73 -18.46
N VAL A 460 -49.93 -34.78 -19.03
CA VAL A 460 -51.06 -35.07 -19.93
C VAL A 460 -50.59 -35.74 -21.23
N THR A 461 -49.52 -35.24 -21.84
CA THR A 461 -48.98 -35.83 -23.08
C THR A 461 -48.42 -37.24 -22.83
N LEU A 462 -47.76 -37.47 -21.70
CA LEU A 462 -47.30 -38.78 -21.27
C LEU A 462 -48.48 -39.74 -21.04
N GLN A 463 -49.55 -39.27 -20.38
CA GLN A 463 -50.74 -40.09 -20.16
C GLN A 463 -51.40 -40.50 -21.49
N ASN A 464 -51.49 -39.58 -22.46
CA ASN A 464 -52.01 -39.85 -23.79
C ASN A 464 -51.11 -40.82 -24.58
N TYR A 465 -49.79 -40.67 -24.44
CA TYR A 465 -48.80 -41.57 -25.04
C TYR A 465 -48.97 -43.00 -24.50
N LEU A 466 -49.05 -43.16 -23.18
CA LEU A 466 -49.23 -44.46 -22.53
C LEU A 466 -50.54 -45.13 -22.94
N LYS A 467 -51.62 -44.36 -23.12
CA LYS A 467 -52.93 -44.89 -23.57
C LYS A 467 -52.92 -45.31 -25.04
N ASN A 468 -52.28 -44.54 -25.93
CA ASN A 468 -52.38 -44.74 -27.38
C ASN A 468 -51.20 -45.53 -27.98
N LYS A 469 -50.17 -45.91 -27.20
CA LYS A 469 -48.96 -46.61 -27.66
C LYS A 469 -48.34 -45.99 -28.93
N GLY A 470 -48.35 -44.66 -29.01
CA GLY A 470 -47.84 -43.90 -30.15
C GLY A 470 -46.33 -43.67 -30.09
N ILE A 471 -45.82 -42.86 -31.02
CA ILE A 471 -44.48 -42.25 -30.92
C ILE A 471 -44.66 -40.89 -30.25
N LEU A 472 -43.78 -40.53 -29.31
CA LEU A 472 -43.80 -39.22 -28.66
C LEU A 472 -43.67 -38.13 -29.73
N PRO A 473 -44.61 -37.18 -29.82
CA PRO A 473 -44.51 -36.12 -30.81
C PRO A 473 -43.28 -35.28 -30.52
N LEU A 474 -42.57 -34.86 -31.57
CA LEU A 474 -41.35 -34.04 -31.44
C LEU A 474 -41.63 -32.70 -30.72
N VAL A 475 -42.91 -32.30 -30.68
CA VAL A 475 -43.45 -31.19 -29.89
C VAL A 475 -43.29 -31.40 -28.37
N SER A 476 -43.43 -32.62 -27.85
CA SER A 476 -43.27 -32.89 -26.42
C SER A 476 -41.83 -32.66 -25.95
N TRP A 477 -40.84 -32.86 -26.83
CA TRP A 477 -39.45 -32.55 -26.54
C TRP A 477 -39.22 -31.05 -26.33
N LEU A 478 -40.00 -30.18 -26.99
CA LEU A 478 -39.93 -28.74 -26.73
C LEU A 478 -40.37 -28.43 -25.30
N GLY A 479 -41.46 -29.05 -24.83
CA GLY A 479 -41.92 -28.90 -23.45
C GLY A 479 -40.88 -29.38 -22.43
N VAL A 480 -40.16 -30.47 -22.72
CA VAL A 480 -39.06 -30.95 -21.87
C VAL A 480 -37.91 -29.95 -21.82
N ILE A 481 -37.48 -29.40 -22.96
CA ILE A 481 -36.39 -28.42 -23.00
C ILE A 481 -36.73 -27.17 -22.19
N PHE A 482 -37.95 -26.63 -22.36
CA PHE A 482 -38.39 -25.46 -21.59
C PHE A 482 -38.56 -25.77 -20.10
N ALA A 483 -39.01 -26.97 -19.74
CA ALA A 483 -39.08 -27.38 -18.33
C ALA A 483 -37.68 -27.44 -17.71
N VAL A 484 -36.70 -28.00 -18.42
CA VAL A 484 -35.30 -28.04 -17.97
C VAL A 484 -34.73 -26.62 -17.87
N LEU A 485 -35.03 -25.73 -18.82
CA LEU A 485 -34.64 -24.32 -18.75
C LEU A 485 -35.18 -23.65 -17.48
N CYS A 486 -36.47 -23.83 -17.16
CA CYS A 486 -37.05 -23.30 -15.93
C CYS A 486 -36.35 -23.86 -14.68
N VAL A 487 -36.01 -25.15 -14.65
CA VAL A 487 -35.28 -25.75 -13.51
C VAL A 487 -33.92 -25.09 -13.31
N PHE A 488 -33.13 -24.93 -14.38
CA PHE A 488 -31.83 -24.26 -14.29
C PHE A 488 -31.97 -22.79 -13.85
N ARG A 489 -32.99 -22.07 -14.33
CA ARG A 489 -33.24 -20.69 -13.90
C ARG A 489 -33.71 -20.59 -12.45
N ILE A 490 -34.54 -21.51 -11.98
CA ILE A 490 -34.95 -21.57 -10.57
C ILE A 490 -33.74 -21.84 -9.70
N ALA A 491 -32.91 -22.84 -10.06
CA ALA A 491 -31.68 -23.14 -9.34
C ALA A 491 -30.75 -21.91 -9.29
N PHE A 492 -30.55 -21.24 -10.43
CA PHE A 492 -29.79 -19.99 -10.48
C PHE A 492 -30.35 -18.91 -9.55
N CYS A 493 -31.66 -18.63 -9.57
CA CYS A 493 -32.26 -17.60 -8.72
C CYS A 493 -32.07 -17.87 -7.22
N PHE A 494 -32.05 -19.14 -6.79
CA PHE A 494 -31.83 -19.48 -5.38
C PHE A 494 -30.34 -19.50 -5.03
N VAL A 495 -29.51 -20.13 -5.86
CA VAL A 495 -28.08 -20.23 -5.58
C VAL A 495 -27.38 -18.87 -5.64
N TYR A 496 -27.82 -18.00 -6.55
CA TYR A 496 -27.32 -16.62 -6.64
C TYR A 496 -27.51 -15.82 -5.34
N LEU A 497 -28.57 -16.10 -4.58
CA LEU A 497 -28.87 -15.36 -3.34
C LEU A 497 -28.09 -15.87 -2.13
N ASP A 498 -27.70 -17.15 -2.13
CA ASP A 498 -27.04 -17.80 -0.99
C ASP A 498 -25.49 -17.79 -1.11
N ASP A 499 -24.95 -17.13 -2.13
CA ASP A 499 -23.53 -17.07 -2.56
C ASP A 499 -22.73 -18.38 -2.40
N GLN A 500 -23.38 -19.53 -2.61
CA GLN A 500 -22.82 -20.86 -2.32
C GLN A 500 -21.62 -21.26 -3.21
N PHE A 501 -21.25 -20.41 -4.18
CA PHE A 501 -20.20 -20.69 -5.16
C PHE A 501 -19.10 -19.62 -5.16
N GLU A 502 -18.88 -18.88 -4.06
CA GLU A 502 -17.82 -17.85 -3.97
C GLU A 502 -16.47 -18.29 -4.55
N ASP A 503 -16.10 -19.58 -4.43
CA ASP A 503 -14.81 -20.10 -4.90
C ASP A 503 -14.85 -20.85 -6.25
N ASN A 504 -15.99 -20.87 -6.97
CA ASN A 504 -16.14 -21.69 -8.19
C ASN A 504 -16.77 -20.92 -9.35
N GLU A 505 -15.99 -20.02 -9.94
CA GLU A 505 -16.37 -19.19 -11.09
C GLU A 505 -16.85 -20.02 -12.30
N LEU A 506 -16.25 -21.19 -12.55
CA LEU A 506 -16.66 -22.10 -13.62
C LEU A 506 -18.11 -22.56 -13.43
N SER A 507 -18.50 -22.89 -12.20
CA SER A 507 -19.86 -23.36 -11.90
C SER A 507 -20.88 -22.25 -12.11
N TYR A 508 -20.56 -21.01 -11.72
CA TYR A 508 -21.37 -19.84 -12.01
C TYR A 508 -21.56 -19.66 -13.52
N PHE A 509 -20.46 -19.65 -14.28
CA PHE A 509 -20.49 -19.50 -15.73
C PHE A 509 -21.36 -20.57 -16.42
N VAL A 510 -21.17 -21.85 -16.04
CA VAL A 510 -21.91 -22.97 -16.62
C VAL A 510 -23.40 -22.91 -16.29
N LEU A 511 -23.77 -22.66 -15.02
CA LEU A 511 -25.17 -22.59 -14.59
C LEU A 511 -25.94 -21.50 -15.35
N PHE A 512 -25.21 -20.46 -15.72
CA PHE A 512 -25.73 -19.26 -16.33
C PHE A 512 -25.90 -19.34 -17.85
N GLU A 513 -24.96 -19.97 -18.55
CA GLU A 513 -24.99 -20.12 -20.01
C GLU A 513 -25.93 -21.23 -20.48
N ILE A 514 -26.12 -22.30 -19.69
CA ILE A 514 -26.99 -23.46 -20.04
C ILE A 514 -28.40 -23.03 -20.53
N PRO A 515 -29.14 -22.13 -19.85
CA PRO A 515 -30.44 -21.64 -20.32
C PRO A 515 -30.42 -21.08 -21.75
N THR A 516 -29.35 -20.39 -22.16
CA THR A 516 -29.21 -19.84 -23.51
C THR A 516 -29.10 -20.94 -24.57
N PHE A 517 -28.31 -21.99 -24.30
CA PHE A 517 -28.17 -23.14 -25.19
C PHE A 517 -29.44 -24.02 -25.24
N LEU A 518 -30.17 -24.12 -24.13
CA LEU A 518 -31.49 -24.76 -24.10
C LEU A 518 -32.50 -23.99 -24.94
N LEU A 519 -32.53 -22.66 -24.84
CA LEU A 519 -33.39 -21.81 -25.66
C LEU A 519 -33.09 -21.99 -27.17
N MET A 520 -31.81 -21.99 -27.55
CA MET A 520 -31.37 -22.26 -28.92
C MET A 520 -31.81 -23.65 -29.41
N SER A 521 -31.66 -24.67 -28.56
CA SER A 521 -32.11 -26.02 -28.85
C SER A 521 -33.61 -26.06 -29.12
N GLY A 522 -34.40 -25.28 -28.37
CA GLY A 522 -35.83 -25.10 -28.61
C GLY A 522 -36.14 -24.50 -29.99
N ILE A 523 -35.40 -23.47 -30.42
CA ILE A 523 -35.55 -22.85 -31.74
C ILE A 523 -35.25 -23.85 -32.86
N ILE A 524 -34.15 -24.61 -32.76
CA ILE A 524 -33.80 -25.63 -33.75
C ILE A 524 -34.90 -26.70 -33.85
N LEU A 525 -35.41 -27.19 -32.72
CA LEU A 525 -36.50 -28.17 -32.72
C LEU A 525 -37.74 -27.63 -33.44
N VAL A 526 -38.08 -26.36 -33.19
CA VAL A 526 -39.25 -25.72 -33.79
C VAL A 526 -39.09 -25.50 -35.29
N ILE A 527 -37.90 -25.08 -35.75
CA ILE A 527 -37.58 -25.02 -37.18
C ILE A 527 -37.64 -26.42 -37.81
N GLY A 528 -37.14 -27.44 -37.11
CA GLY A 528 -37.22 -28.85 -37.52
C GLY A 528 -38.66 -29.35 -37.66
N LEU A 529 -39.53 -29.03 -36.70
CA LEU A 529 -40.97 -29.30 -36.77
C LEU A 529 -41.61 -28.62 -37.98
N PHE A 530 -41.24 -27.38 -38.23
CA PHE A 530 -41.77 -26.60 -39.33
C PHE A 530 -41.33 -27.17 -40.69
N LEU A 531 -40.06 -27.58 -40.83
CA LEU A 531 -39.52 -28.27 -42.01
C LEU A 531 -40.21 -29.61 -42.26
N LYS A 532 -40.53 -30.35 -41.20
CA LYS A 532 -41.30 -31.60 -41.32
C LYS A 532 -42.72 -31.36 -41.85
N LEU A 533 -43.33 -30.23 -41.50
CA LEU A 533 -44.68 -29.87 -41.94
C LEU A 533 -44.72 -29.26 -43.34
N SER A 534 -43.59 -28.78 -43.87
CA SER A 534 -43.49 -28.09 -45.16
C SER A 534 -43.43 -29.00 -46.39
N ASN A 535 -43.61 -30.32 -46.24
CA ASN A 535 -43.46 -31.34 -47.31
C ASN A 535 -42.04 -31.49 -47.90
N ALA A 536 -41.00 -30.92 -47.28
CA ALA A 536 -39.63 -31.36 -47.56
C ALA A 536 -39.49 -32.80 -47.02
N GLU A 537 -39.05 -33.75 -47.86
CA GLU A 537 -38.88 -35.18 -47.54
C GLU A 537 -38.58 -35.41 -46.05
N ASP A 538 -39.49 -36.10 -45.33
CA ASP A 538 -39.41 -36.36 -43.87
C ASP A 538 -38.09 -37.04 -43.45
N SER A 539 -37.36 -37.60 -44.41
CA SER A 539 -36.02 -38.17 -44.24
C SER A 539 -34.91 -37.13 -43.97
N LYS A 540 -35.07 -35.87 -44.40
CA LYS A 540 -34.01 -34.84 -44.31
C LYS A 540 -34.12 -33.93 -43.09
N SER A 541 -35.30 -33.79 -42.48
CA SER A 541 -35.52 -32.88 -41.34
C SER A 541 -34.91 -33.39 -40.02
N ARG A 542 -35.02 -34.70 -39.74
CA ARG A 542 -34.43 -35.32 -38.55
C ARG A 542 -32.89 -35.24 -38.51
N PRO A 543 -32.15 -35.61 -39.57
CA PRO A 543 -30.69 -35.47 -39.55
C PRO A 543 -30.27 -34.00 -39.46
N PHE A 544 -31.01 -33.06 -40.08
CA PHE A 544 -30.73 -31.63 -39.92
C PHE A 544 -30.82 -31.17 -38.46
N VAL A 545 -31.92 -31.52 -37.76
CA VAL A 545 -32.10 -31.16 -36.33
C VAL A 545 -31.02 -31.79 -35.46
N ALA A 546 -30.70 -33.06 -35.69
CA ALA A 546 -29.66 -33.76 -34.91
C ALA A 546 -28.28 -33.13 -35.12
N VAL A 547 -27.92 -32.81 -36.37
CA VAL A 547 -26.65 -32.15 -36.69
C VAL A 547 -26.61 -30.74 -36.09
N ALA A 548 -27.67 -29.95 -36.23
CA ALA A 548 -27.71 -28.59 -35.71
C ALA A 548 -27.62 -28.57 -34.17
N LEU A 549 -28.32 -29.47 -33.47
CA LEU A 549 -28.17 -29.63 -32.01
C LEU A 549 -26.75 -30.07 -31.63
N GLY A 550 -26.17 -31.02 -32.36
CA GLY A 550 -24.79 -31.45 -32.14
C GLY A 550 -23.78 -30.32 -32.28
N VAL A 551 -23.94 -29.45 -33.29
CA VAL A 551 -23.09 -28.27 -33.48
C VAL A 551 -23.24 -27.29 -32.32
N ILE A 552 -24.47 -26.95 -31.92
CA ILE A 552 -24.70 -25.99 -30.82
C ILE A 552 -24.11 -26.49 -29.50
N TRP A 553 -24.32 -27.76 -29.14
CA TRP A 553 -23.75 -28.31 -27.91
C TRP A 553 -22.23 -28.52 -27.99
N SER A 554 -21.68 -28.75 -29.18
CA SER A 554 -20.22 -28.76 -29.36
C SER A 554 -19.63 -27.37 -29.14
N ILE A 555 -20.31 -26.31 -29.60
CA ILE A 555 -19.90 -24.92 -29.33
C ILE A 555 -19.96 -24.64 -27.83
N PHE A 556 -21.00 -25.07 -27.13
CA PHE A 556 -21.07 -24.93 -25.66
C PHE A 556 -19.88 -25.58 -24.96
N VAL A 557 -19.56 -26.83 -25.29
CA VAL A 557 -18.41 -27.53 -24.69
C VAL A 557 -17.10 -26.82 -25.00
N VAL A 558 -16.90 -26.36 -26.25
CA VAL A 558 -15.71 -25.58 -26.61
C VAL A 558 -15.62 -24.29 -25.80
N VAL A 559 -16.72 -23.57 -25.61
CA VAL A 559 -16.76 -22.33 -24.83
C VAL A 559 -16.44 -22.59 -23.36
N VAL A 560 -17.02 -23.63 -22.76
CA VAL A 560 -16.73 -24.02 -21.37
C VAL A 560 -15.28 -24.47 -21.21
N VAL A 561 -14.73 -25.22 -22.15
CA VAL A 561 -13.32 -25.66 -22.11
C VAL A 561 -12.38 -24.47 -22.29
N VAL A 562 -12.67 -23.55 -23.22
CA VAL A 562 -11.84 -22.33 -23.39
C VAL A 562 -11.93 -21.45 -22.14
N TYR A 563 -13.12 -21.29 -21.55
CA TYR A 563 -13.26 -20.55 -20.30
C TYR A 563 -12.49 -21.22 -19.15
N SER A 564 -12.63 -22.53 -18.98
CA SER A 564 -11.92 -23.27 -17.93
C SER A 564 -10.41 -23.30 -18.12
N GLU A 565 -9.93 -23.59 -19.33
CA GLU A 565 -8.51 -23.89 -19.56
C GLU A 565 -7.69 -22.68 -19.99
N VAL A 566 -8.31 -21.67 -20.62
CA VAL A 566 -7.60 -20.51 -21.16
C VAL A 566 -7.87 -19.25 -20.35
N LEU A 567 -8.99 -19.17 -19.63
CA LEU A 567 -9.34 -17.96 -18.87
C LEU A 567 -9.24 -18.15 -17.36
N LEU A 568 -9.60 -19.34 -16.85
CA LEU A 568 -9.48 -19.68 -15.43
C LEU A 568 -8.14 -20.36 -15.10
N ASN A 569 -7.65 -21.23 -15.99
CA ASN A 569 -6.33 -21.86 -15.88
C ASN A 569 -5.26 -21.16 -16.72
N ASP A 570 -5.45 -19.88 -17.09
CA ASP A 570 -4.30 -19.04 -17.44
C ASP A 570 -3.56 -18.83 -16.11
N GLU A 571 -2.86 -19.88 -15.65
CA GLU A 571 -1.66 -19.71 -14.87
C GLU A 571 -0.81 -18.86 -15.78
N ASP A 572 -0.80 -17.56 -15.50
CA ASP A 572 0.12 -16.61 -16.07
C ASP A 572 1.51 -17.26 -15.98
N GLU A 573 1.95 -17.94 -17.05
CA GLU A 573 3.35 -18.30 -17.29
C GLU A 573 4.08 -16.97 -17.55
N THR A 574 4.02 -16.07 -16.57
CA THR A 574 4.80 -14.88 -16.50
C THR A 574 6.20 -15.35 -16.19
N VAL A 575 7.00 -15.41 -17.24
CA VAL A 575 8.45 -15.62 -17.21
C VAL A 575 9.20 -14.56 -16.36
N CYS A 576 8.51 -13.73 -15.57
CA CYS A 576 9.03 -12.82 -14.53
C CYS A 576 7.89 -12.28 -13.63
N GLU A 577 7.57 -12.93 -12.50
CA GLU A 577 6.62 -12.49 -11.44
C GLU A 577 7.10 -11.29 -10.59
N GLY A 578 7.85 -10.36 -11.19
CA GLY A 578 8.37 -9.16 -10.53
C GLY A 578 7.88 -7.85 -11.16
N ARG A 579 7.07 -7.92 -12.21
CA ARG A 579 6.32 -6.76 -12.69
C ARG A 579 5.05 -6.67 -11.88
N ILE A 580 4.71 -5.43 -11.49
CA ILE A 580 3.36 -5.02 -11.07
C ILE A 580 2.39 -5.89 -11.85
N GLN A 581 1.62 -6.72 -11.13
CA GLN A 581 0.49 -7.50 -11.65
C GLN A 581 -0.14 -6.60 -12.70
N SER A 582 -0.12 -7.00 -13.99
CA SER A 582 -0.86 -6.24 -14.99
C SER A 582 -2.25 -6.09 -14.39
N ASP A 583 -2.71 -4.85 -14.21
CA ASP A 583 -4.01 -4.55 -13.60
C ASP A 583 -4.97 -5.67 -14.01
N ASN A 584 -5.72 -6.26 -13.06
CA ASN A 584 -6.74 -7.30 -13.33
C ASN A 584 -7.60 -7.00 -14.58
N SER A 585 -7.62 -5.73 -15.02
CA SER A 585 -7.90 -5.29 -16.38
C SER A 585 -7.40 -6.17 -17.55
N GLU A 586 -6.21 -6.79 -17.57
CA GLU A 586 -5.79 -7.57 -18.75
C GLU A 586 -6.54 -8.91 -18.85
N GLN A 587 -6.70 -9.63 -17.72
CA GLN A 587 -7.54 -10.82 -17.65
C GLN A 587 -9.02 -10.45 -17.84
N GLU A 588 -9.48 -9.37 -17.22
CA GLU A 588 -10.85 -8.85 -17.39
C GLU A 588 -11.12 -8.43 -18.84
N ASP A 589 -10.16 -7.79 -19.52
CA ASP A 589 -10.25 -7.40 -20.93
C ASP A 589 -10.19 -8.63 -21.86
N ASN A 590 -9.38 -9.64 -21.52
CA ASN A 590 -9.34 -10.91 -22.26
C ASN A 590 -10.66 -11.68 -22.12
N ILE A 591 -11.20 -11.76 -20.91
CA ILE A 591 -12.51 -12.37 -20.64
C ILE A 591 -13.60 -11.58 -21.36
N ARG A 592 -13.62 -10.24 -21.23
CA ARG A 592 -14.59 -9.36 -21.91
C ARG A 592 -14.50 -9.53 -23.42
N THR A 593 -13.30 -9.56 -23.99
CA THR A 593 -13.06 -9.77 -25.42
C THR A 593 -13.54 -11.15 -25.87
N PHE A 594 -13.26 -12.19 -25.08
CA PHE A 594 -13.75 -13.54 -25.34
C PHE A 594 -15.28 -13.59 -25.32
N MET A 595 -15.92 -13.01 -24.30
CA MET A 595 -17.38 -12.95 -24.19
C MET A 595 -18.01 -12.21 -25.38
N ILE A 596 -17.44 -11.07 -25.78
CA ILE A 596 -17.87 -10.31 -26.97
C ILE A 596 -17.78 -11.18 -28.24
N ALA A 597 -16.65 -11.87 -28.44
CA ALA A 597 -16.41 -12.71 -29.62
C ALA A 597 -17.37 -13.92 -29.66
N TYR A 598 -17.53 -14.60 -28.53
CA TYR A 598 -18.46 -15.71 -28.34
C TYR A 598 -19.90 -15.29 -28.64
N GLN A 599 -20.37 -14.19 -28.06
CA GLN A 599 -21.73 -13.69 -28.25
C GLN A 599 -21.99 -13.21 -29.66
N SER A 600 -21.01 -12.54 -30.29
CA SER A 600 -21.11 -12.15 -31.69
C SER A 600 -21.30 -13.36 -32.60
N THR A 601 -20.61 -14.47 -32.29
CA THR A 601 -20.74 -15.74 -33.00
C THR A 601 -22.13 -16.36 -32.78
N VAL A 602 -22.62 -16.36 -31.54
CA VAL A 602 -23.97 -16.79 -31.19
C VAL A 602 -25.01 -15.96 -31.97
N ILE A 603 -24.98 -14.64 -31.88
CA ILE A 603 -25.93 -13.74 -32.57
C ILE A 603 -25.90 -14.00 -34.09
N ALA A 604 -24.71 -14.14 -34.69
CA ALA A 604 -24.57 -14.44 -36.11
C ALA A 604 -25.22 -15.78 -36.50
N LEU A 605 -25.03 -16.83 -35.68
CA LEU A 605 -25.67 -18.14 -35.91
C LEU A 605 -27.19 -18.04 -35.86
N ILE A 606 -27.78 -17.31 -34.90
CA ILE A 606 -29.24 -17.18 -34.88
C ILE A 606 -29.76 -16.32 -36.02
N ILE A 607 -29.10 -15.22 -36.39
CA ILE A 607 -29.51 -14.46 -37.58
C ILE A 607 -29.53 -15.40 -38.80
N GLY A 608 -28.54 -16.28 -38.93
CA GLY A 608 -28.51 -17.34 -39.92
C GLY A 608 -29.74 -18.27 -39.85
N PHE A 609 -30.07 -18.80 -38.67
CA PHE A 609 -31.24 -19.66 -38.47
C PHE A 609 -32.58 -18.94 -38.69
N ALA A 610 -32.69 -17.67 -38.30
CA ALA A 610 -33.86 -16.84 -38.50
C ALA A 610 -34.08 -16.53 -39.99
N LEU A 611 -33.02 -16.23 -40.74
CA LEU A 611 -33.08 -16.06 -42.20
C LEU A 611 -33.46 -17.36 -42.89
N LEU A 612 -32.87 -18.49 -42.49
CA LEU A 612 -33.24 -19.82 -42.97
C LEU A 612 -34.72 -20.08 -42.71
N PHE A 613 -35.21 -19.77 -41.51
CA PHE A 613 -36.63 -19.88 -41.17
C PHE A 613 -37.49 -18.98 -42.06
N LEU A 614 -37.14 -17.71 -42.29
CA LEU A 614 -37.90 -16.80 -43.15
C LEU A 614 -37.99 -17.32 -44.59
N VAL A 615 -36.90 -17.88 -45.13
CA VAL A 615 -36.87 -18.48 -46.47
C VAL A 615 -37.82 -19.68 -46.54
N VAL A 616 -37.74 -20.57 -45.54
CA VAL A 616 -38.61 -21.76 -45.46
C VAL A 616 -40.07 -21.35 -45.23
N ALA A 617 -40.33 -20.40 -44.34
CA ALA A 617 -41.65 -19.86 -44.06
C ALA A 617 -42.27 -19.22 -45.31
N ARG A 618 -41.50 -18.47 -46.11
CA ARG A 618 -41.96 -17.91 -47.38
C ARG A 618 -42.31 -19.01 -48.40
N SER A 619 -41.49 -20.06 -48.48
CA SER A 619 -41.78 -21.23 -49.33
C SER A 619 -43.07 -21.93 -48.90
N VAL A 620 -43.30 -22.09 -47.59
CA VAL A 620 -44.53 -22.69 -47.04
C VAL A 620 -45.73 -21.78 -47.24
N LEU A 621 -45.66 -20.50 -46.89
CA LEU A 621 -46.77 -19.57 -47.05
C LEU A 621 -47.19 -19.43 -48.52
N SER A 622 -46.23 -19.45 -49.46
CA SER A 622 -46.54 -19.43 -50.89
C SER A 622 -47.14 -20.74 -51.41
N SER A 623 -46.83 -21.87 -50.77
CA SER A 623 -47.35 -23.20 -51.16
C SER A 623 -48.67 -23.57 -50.48
N THR A 624 -49.10 -22.86 -49.44
CA THR A 624 -50.16 -23.32 -48.53
C THR A 624 -51.38 -22.39 -48.50
N VAL A 625 -52.19 -22.42 -49.56
CA VAL A 625 -53.55 -21.81 -49.59
C VAL A 625 -54.58 -22.65 -48.77
N ARG A 626 -54.18 -23.77 -48.17
CA ARG A 626 -55.02 -24.60 -47.28
C ARG A 626 -54.23 -25.09 -46.05
N SER A 627 -53.91 -24.22 -45.10
CA SER A 627 -53.18 -24.65 -43.89
C SER A 627 -54.10 -25.23 -42.82
N SER A 628 -53.71 -26.38 -42.26
CA SER A 628 -54.33 -27.01 -41.10
C SER A 628 -54.17 -26.13 -39.84
N PRO A 629 -55.05 -26.24 -38.84
CA PRO A 629 -54.95 -25.45 -37.60
C PRO A 629 -53.61 -25.67 -36.86
N LEU A 630 -53.00 -26.85 -37.01
CA LEU A 630 -51.70 -27.18 -36.43
C LEU A 630 -50.55 -26.35 -37.03
N SER A 631 -50.58 -26.14 -38.35
CA SER A 631 -49.56 -25.34 -39.06
C SER A 631 -49.60 -23.87 -38.61
N ARG A 632 -50.78 -23.32 -38.33
CA ARG A 632 -50.93 -21.94 -37.81
C ARG A 632 -50.41 -21.79 -36.39
N SER A 633 -50.70 -22.72 -35.49
CA SER A 633 -50.20 -22.67 -34.10
C SER A 633 -48.67 -22.80 -34.08
N ILE A 634 -48.09 -23.71 -34.87
CA ILE A 634 -46.63 -23.86 -34.97
C ILE A 634 -46.01 -22.60 -35.57
N PHE A 635 -46.61 -21.99 -36.59
CA PHE A 635 -46.13 -20.71 -37.13
C PHE A 635 -46.12 -19.59 -36.07
N ARG A 636 -47.19 -19.45 -35.26
CA ARG A 636 -47.23 -18.48 -34.15
C ARG A 636 -46.12 -18.73 -33.13
N LEU A 637 -45.90 -20.00 -32.79
CA LEU A 637 -44.86 -20.41 -31.85
C LEU A 637 -43.45 -20.11 -32.38
N VAL A 638 -43.20 -20.32 -33.68
CA VAL A 638 -41.91 -19.96 -34.27
C VAL A 638 -41.70 -18.45 -34.30
N VAL A 639 -42.73 -17.68 -34.68
CA VAL A 639 -42.66 -16.21 -34.69
C VAL A 639 -42.39 -15.68 -33.29
N ALA A 640 -43.08 -16.20 -32.27
CA ALA A 640 -42.86 -15.82 -30.88
C ALA A 640 -41.41 -16.11 -30.44
N LEU A 641 -40.91 -17.33 -30.70
CA LEU A 641 -39.54 -17.73 -30.38
C LEU A 641 -38.47 -16.87 -31.08
N VAL A 642 -38.62 -16.65 -32.39
CA VAL A 642 -37.69 -15.83 -33.17
C VAL A 642 -37.74 -14.38 -32.68
N SER A 643 -38.93 -13.84 -32.37
CA SER A 643 -39.08 -12.47 -31.87
C SER A 643 -38.45 -12.29 -30.48
N ALA A 644 -38.69 -13.24 -29.56
CA ALA A 644 -38.10 -13.22 -28.22
C ALA A 644 -36.57 -13.32 -28.29
N PHE A 645 -36.05 -14.13 -29.22
CA PHE A 645 -34.62 -14.27 -29.41
C PHE A 645 -33.97 -13.00 -30.01
N ILE A 646 -34.59 -12.41 -31.05
CA ILE A 646 -34.10 -11.14 -31.62
C ILE A 646 -34.11 -10.05 -30.54
N LEU A 647 -35.18 -9.99 -29.75
CA LEU A 647 -35.27 -9.04 -28.64
C LEU A 647 -34.17 -9.29 -27.60
N ARG A 648 -33.93 -10.55 -27.22
CA ARG A 648 -32.81 -10.93 -26.33
C ARG A 648 -31.47 -10.47 -26.88
N SER A 649 -31.23 -10.69 -28.17
CA SER A 649 -29.98 -10.30 -28.84
C SER A 649 -29.78 -8.78 -28.86
N ILE A 650 -30.84 -8.02 -29.12
CA ILE A 650 -30.80 -6.54 -29.12
C ILE A 650 -30.56 -6.02 -27.70
N LEU A 651 -31.31 -6.52 -26.71
CA LEU A 651 -31.18 -6.10 -25.32
C LEU A 651 -29.78 -6.43 -24.78
N PHE A 652 -29.25 -7.59 -25.14
CA PHE A 652 -27.89 -7.97 -24.82
C PHE A 652 -26.85 -6.99 -25.41
N LEU A 653 -26.98 -6.66 -26.70
CA LEU A 653 -26.08 -5.72 -27.38
C LEU A 653 -26.15 -4.32 -26.73
N ILE A 654 -27.35 -3.89 -26.30
CA ILE A 654 -27.52 -2.63 -25.55
C ILE A 654 -26.79 -2.68 -24.21
N LEU A 655 -26.92 -3.76 -23.44
CA LEU A 655 -26.22 -3.89 -22.15
C LEU A 655 -24.70 -3.84 -22.34
N LEU A 656 -24.18 -4.50 -23.37
CA LEU A 656 -22.74 -4.50 -23.66
C LEU A 656 -22.22 -3.13 -24.08
N ILE A 657 -23.00 -2.36 -24.86
CA ILE A 657 -22.60 -1.02 -25.30
C ILE A 657 -22.65 0.01 -24.18
N VAL A 658 -23.67 -0.07 -23.31
CA VAL A 658 -23.97 1.01 -22.37
C VAL A 658 -23.43 0.74 -20.97
N ASP A 659 -22.83 -0.43 -20.72
CA ASP A 659 -22.36 -0.87 -19.40
C ASP A 659 -23.41 -0.59 -18.30
N PHE A 660 -24.69 -0.84 -18.62
CA PHE A 660 -25.79 -0.63 -17.67
C PHE A 660 -25.85 -1.76 -16.64
N THR A 661 -25.47 -1.47 -15.40
CA THR A 661 -25.50 -2.41 -14.27
C THR A 661 -26.75 -2.28 -13.40
N SER A 662 -27.92 -2.16 -14.02
CA SER A 662 -29.17 -2.01 -13.28
C SER A 662 -30.00 -3.29 -13.28
N ASP A 663 -30.16 -3.87 -12.09
CA ASP A 663 -30.95 -5.09 -11.83
C ASP A 663 -32.39 -5.01 -12.37
N ILE A 664 -32.97 -3.81 -12.42
CA ILE A 664 -34.33 -3.59 -12.95
C ILE A 664 -34.39 -3.91 -14.44
N TYR A 665 -33.40 -3.43 -15.22
CA TYR A 665 -33.36 -3.69 -16.66
C TYR A 665 -33.09 -5.16 -16.94
N LEU A 666 -32.26 -5.79 -16.11
CA LEU A 666 -32.01 -7.22 -16.14
C LEU A 666 -33.29 -8.03 -15.93
N PHE A 667 -34.02 -7.71 -14.86
CA PHE A 667 -35.29 -8.32 -14.52
C PHE A 667 -36.30 -8.17 -15.65
N ILE A 668 -36.47 -6.96 -16.20
CA ILE A 668 -37.38 -6.69 -17.32
C ILE A 668 -36.98 -7.53 -18.55
N THR A 669 -35.68 -7.64 -18.83
CA THR A 669 -35.18 -8.39 -19.98
C THR A 669 -35.45 -9.88 -19.86
N LEU A 670 -35.18 -10.49 -18.70
CA LEU A 670 -35.47 -11.90 -18.44
C LEU A 670 -36.98 -12.18 -18.44
N MET A 671 -37.77 -11.28 -17.85
CA MET A 671 -39.23 -11.37 -17.87
C MET A 671 -39.79 -11.39 -19.30
N ILE A 672 -39.29 -10.52 -20.19
CA ILE A 672 -39.81 -10.44 -21.55
C ILE A 672 -39.29 -11.58 -22.44
N THR A 673 -38.00 -11.89 -22.34
CA THR A 673 -37.35 -12.80 -23.29
C THR A 673 -37.49 -14.27 -22.92
N GLU A 674 -37.63 -14.60 -21.64
CA GLU A 674 -37.70 -15.98 -21.16
C GLU A 674 -39.05 -16.31 -20.53
N VAL A 675 -39.47 -15.59 -19.49
CA VAL A 675 -40.71 -15.89 -18.73
C VAL A 675 -41.94 -15.78 -19.63
N PHE A 676 -42.16 -14.62 -20.28
CA PHE A 676 -43.33 -14.48 -21.16
C PHE A 676 -43.31 -15.45 -22.33
N LEU A 677 -42.13 -15.85 -22.81
CA LEU A 677 -42.00 -16.84 -23.87
C LEU A 677 -42.40 -18.24 -23.37
N ALA A 678 -41.87 -18.67 -22.22
CA ALA A 678 -42.21 -19.95 -21.61
C ALA A 678 -43.72 -20.03 -21.28
N PHE A 679 -44.28 -18.95 -20.76
CA PHE A 679 -45.71 -18.80 -20.52
C PHE A 679 -46.53 -18.90 -21.81
N PHE A 680 -46.14 -18.18 -22.87
CA PHE A 680 -46.82 -18.21 -24.18
C PHE A 680 -46.82 -19.61 -24.80
N ILE A 681 -45.67 -20.29 -24.74
CA ILE A 681 -45.51 -21.67 -25.20
C ILE A 681 -46.44 -22.60 -24.41
N SER A 682 -46.48 -22.46 -23.08
CA SER A 682 -47.37 -23.23 -22.21
C SER A 682 -48.86 -23.01 -22.56
N ILE A 683 -49.26 -21.77 -22.84
CA ILE A 683 -50.63 -21.44 -23.26
C ILE A 683 -50.98 -22.05 -24.61
N GLU A 684 -50.17 -21.82 -25.66
CA GLU A 684 -50.47 -22.32 -27.00
C GLU A 684 -50.60 -23.85 -27.00
N TYR A 685 -49.78 -24.55 -26.21
CA TYR A 685 -49.89 -25.99 -26.06
C TYR A 685 -51.13 -26.44 -25.28
N ASN A 686 -51.50 -25.73 -24.21
CA ASN A 686 -52.72 -26.02 -23.46
C ASN A 686 -53.97 -25.73 -24.29
N GLN A 687 -54.02 -24.66 -25.08
CA GLN A 687 -55.16 -24.35 -25.96
C GLN A 687 -55.37 -25.42 -27.04
N ALA A 688 -54.29 -25.93 -27.64
CA ALA A 688 -54.38 -27.04 -28.60
C ALA A 688 -54.93 -28.32 -27.97
N PHE A 689 -54.71 -28.52 -26.67
CA PHE A 689 -55.25 -29.63 -25.90
C PHE A 689 -56.73 -29.45 -25.54
N TYR A 690 -57.11 -28.29 -24.97
CA TYR A 690 -58.52 -28.00 -24.65
C TYR A 690 -59.41 -28.02 -25.88
N GLY A 691 -58.91 -27.56 -27.03
CA GLY A 691 -59.61 -27.68 -28.31
C GLY A 691 -59.95 -29.13 -28.68
N LYS A 692 -59.04 -30.09 -28.42
CA LYS A 692 -59.29 -31.53 -28.66
C LYS A 692 -60.24 -32.15 -27.64
N LEU A 693 -60.17 -31.74 -26.38
CA LEU A 693 -61.12 -32.19 -25.35
C LEU A 693 -62.54 -31.73 -25.67
N ILE A 694 -62.73 -30.46 -26.04
CA ILE A 694 -64.04 -29.91 -26.41
C ILE A 694 -64.59 -30.60 -27.67
N GLN A 695 -63.74 -30.93 -28.64
CA GLN A 695 -64.16 -31.69 -29.83
C GLN A 695 -64.57 -33.13 -29.49
N ASN A 696 -63.85 -33.82 -28.60
CA ASN A 696 -64.23 -35.19 -28.20
C ASN A 696 -65.52 -35.21 -27.36
N VAL A 697 -65.76 -34.20 -26.53
CA VAL A 697 -67.01 -34.09 -25.74
C VAL A 697 -68.21 -33.77 -26.65
N SER A 698 -68.05 -32.94 -27.67
CA SER A 698 -69.14 -32.59 -28.61
C SER A 698 -69.51 -33.73 -29.59
N VAL A 699 -68.57 -34.60 -29.98
CA VAL A 699 -68.86 -35.79 -30.81
C VAL A 699 -69.65 -36.85 -30.04
N THR A 700 -69.52 -36.90 -28.71
CA THR A 700 -70.27 -37.85 -27.87
C THR A 700 -71.73 -37.43 -27.65
N HIS A 701 -72.09 -36.17 -27.92
CA HIS A 701 -73.45 -35.66 -27.72
C HIS A 701 -74.35 -35.73 -28.97
N ASN A 702 -73.79 -35.96 -30.17
CA ASN A 702 -74.54 -36.07 -31.42
C ASN A 702 -74.75 -37.51 -31.94
N SER A 703 -74.35 -38.54 -31.17
CA SER A 703 -74.51 -39.95 -31.53
C SER A 703 -75.71 -40.64 -30.86
N SER A 704 -76.63 -39.91 -30.23
CA SER A 704 -77.85 -40.45 -29.60
C SER A 704 -79.17 -40.13 -30.33
N THR A 705 -79.12 -39.70 -31.59
CA THR A 705 -80.33 -39.51 -32.42
C THR A 705 -80.17 -40.17 -33.79
N HIS A 706 -80.06 -41.51 -33.81
CA HIS A 706 -80.45 -42.27 -34.98
C HIS A 706 -81.88 -42.78 -34.79
N GLN A 707 -82.80 -42.01 -35.36
CA GLN A 707 -84.15 -42.43 -35.71
C GLN A 707 -84.11 -43.72 -36.54
N SER A 708 -84.94 -44.66 -36.13
CA SER A 708 -85.57 -45.67 -36.98
C SER A 708 -86.31 -44.99 -38.14
N GLY A 709 -85.71 -45.05 -39.33
CA GLY A 709 -86.31 -44.61 -40.59
C GLY A 709 -86.12 -45.69 -41.64
N ILE A 710 -87.14 -46.55 -41.77
CA ILE A 710 -87.30 -47.46 -42.91
C ILE A 710 -87.58 -46.60 -44.14
N GLN A 711 -86.66 -46.57 -45.11
CA GLN A 711 -86.96 -46.19 -46.49
C GLN A 711 -86.32 -47.19 -47.44
N LEU A 712 -87.18 -48.05 -47.99
CA LEU A 712 -86.97 -48.77 -49.23
C LEU A 712 -87.11 -47.79 -50.40
N ALA A 713 -86.07 -47.66 -51.21
CA ALA A 713 -86.13 -47.26 -52.61
C ALA A 713 -85.16 -48.20 -53.33
N GLY A 714 -85.54 -48.93 -54.38
CA GLY A 714 -86.36 -48.48 -55.49
C GLY A 714 -85.39 -48.24 -56.64
N SER A 715 -85.15 -49.29 -57.43
CA SER A 715 -84.30 -49.24 -58.61
C SER A 715 -85.02 -48.48 -59.72
N THR A 716 -84.37 -47.47 -60.29
CA THR A 716 -84.68 -46.99 -61.63
C THR A 716 -83.37 -46.68 -62.33
N HIS A 717 -82.93 -47.66 -63.13
CA HIS A 717 -82.27 -47.38 -64.39
C HIS A 717 -83.22 -46.58 -65.27
N ASP A 718 -82.75 -45.53 -65.94
CA ASP A 718 -83.32 -45.21 -67.24
C ASP A 718 -82.28 -44.68 -68.22
N LEU A 719 -82.46 -45.13 -69.45
CA LEU A 719 -81.75 -44.75 -70.67
C LEU A 719 -82.22 -43.36 -71.11
N ARG A 720 -81.33 -42.36 -71.07
CA ARG A 720 -80.93 -41.51 -72.21
C ARG A 720 -80.02 -40.38 -71.77
#